data_AF-Q13948-F1
#
_entry.id   AF-Q13948-F1
#
_cell.length_a   1.000
_cell.length_b   1.000
_cell.length_c   1.000
_cell.angle_alpha   90.00
_cell.angle_beta   90.00
_cell.angle_gamma   90.00
#
_symmetry.space_group_name_H-M   'P 1'
#
loop_
_entity.id
_entity.type
_entity.pdbx_description
1 polymer ?
#
loop_
_entity_poly.entity_id
_entity_poly.type
_entity_poly.pdbx_seq_one_letter_code
_entity_poly.pdbx_strand_id
1 'polypeptide(L)'
;MAANVGSMFQYWKRFDLQQLQRELDATATVLANRQDESEQSRKRLIEQSREFKKNTPEDLRKQVAPLLKSFQGEIDALSKRSKEAEAAFLNVYKRLIDVPDPVPALDLGQQLQLKVQRLHDIETENQKLRETLEEYNKEFAEVKNQEVTIKALKEKIREYEQTLKNQAETIALEKEQKLQNDFAEKERKLQETQMSTTSKLEEAEHKVQSLQTALEKTRTELFDLKTKYDEETTAKADEIEMIMTDLERANQRAEVAQREAETLREQLSSANHSLQLASQIQKAPDVEQAIEVLTRSSLEVELAAKEREIAQLVEDVQRLQASLTKLRENSASQISQLEQQLSAKNSTLKQLEEKLKGQADYEEVKKELNILKSMEFAPSEGAGTQDAAKPLEVLLLEKNRSLQSENAALRISNSDLSGRCAELQVRITEAVATATEQRELIARLEQDLSIIQSIQRPDAEGAAEHRLEKIPEPIKEATALFYGPAAPASGALPEGQVDSLLSIISSQRERFRARNQELEAENRLAQHTLQALQSELDSLRADNIKLFEKIKFLQSYPGRGSGSDDTELRYSSQYEERLDPFSSFSKRERQRKYLSLSPWDKATLSMGRLVLSNKMARTIGFFYTLFLHCLVFLVLYKLAWSESMERDCATFCAKKFADHLHKFHENDNGAAAGDLWQ
;
A
#
# COMPACT_ATOMS: atom_id res chain seq x y z
N MET A 1 -9.67 -67.95 35.11
CA MET A 1 -9.01 -66.76 35.70
C MET A 1 -7.67 -67.22 36.25
N ALA A 2 -6.55 -66.76 35.68
CA ALA A 2 -5.25 -66.98 36.31
C ALA A 2 -5.17 -66.10 37.56
N ALA A 3 -4.98 -66.68 38.74
CA ALA A 3 -4.81 -65.91 39.96
C ALA A 3 -3.48 -65.14 39.90
N ASN A 4 -3.47 -63.89 40.37
CA ASN A 4 -2.25 -63.10 40.47
C ASN A 4 -1.25 -63.80 41.42
N VAL A 5 0.06 -63.74 41.14
CA VAL A 5 1.09 -64.34 42.01
C VAL A 5 0.94 -63.85 43.45
N GLY A 6 0.66 -62.56 43.64
CA GLY A 6 0.37 -61.99 44.97
C GLY A 6 -0.87 -62.57 45.66
N SER A 7 -1.93 -62.94 44.94
CA SER A 7 -3.11 -63.58 45.55
C SER A 7 -2.87 -65.07 45.83
N MET A 8 -2.09 -65.76 44.98
CA MET A 8 -1.65 -67.13 45.24
C MET A 8 -0.74 -67.22 46.46
N PHE A 9 0.23 -66.30 46.58
CA PHE A 9 1.11 -66.19 47.76
C PHE A 9 0.30 -66.04 49.05
N GLN A 10 -0.65 -65.09 49.07
CA GLN A 10 -1.50 -64.87 50.25
C GLN A 10 -2.41 -66.06 50.59
N TYR A 11 -2.88 -66.81 49.57
CA TYR A 11 -3.64 -68.03 49.79
C TYR A 11 -2.78 -69.12 50.45
N TRP A 12 -1.64 -69.46 49.85
CA TRP A 12 -0.77 -70.53 50.36
C TRP A 12 -0.15 -70.20 51.73
N LYS A 13 0.18 -68.93 51.97
CA LYS A 13 0.65 -68.45 53.28
C LYS A 13 -0.41 -68.59 54.39
N ARG A 14 -1.70 -68.54 54.05
CA ARG A 14 -2.81 -68.80 54.99
C ARG A 14 -3.19 -70.27 55.09
N PHE A 15 -2.91 -71.05 54.06
CA PHE A 15 -3.13 -72.50 54.04
C PHE A 15 -2.16 -73.24 54.98
N ASP A 16 -0.96 -72.69 55.19
CA ASP A 16 0.09 -73.21 56.08
C ASP A 16 0.33 -74.72 55.90
N LEU A 17 0.84 -75.07 54.72
CA LEU A 17 1.15 -76.45 54.37
C LEU A 17 2.12 -77.09 55.38
N GLN A 18 3.04 -76.32 55.97
CA GLN A 18 3.98 -76.81 56.97
C GLN A 18 3.30 -77.19 58.29
N GLN A 19 2.28 -76.45 58.72
CA GLN A 19 1.45 -76.83 59.88
C GLN A 19 0.62 -78.07 59.56
N LEU A 20 -0.03 -78.12 58.39
CA LEU A 20 -0.80 -79.30 57.95
C LEU A 20 0.07 -80.56 57.86
N GLN A 21 1.29 -80.46 57.32
CA GLN A 21 2.26 -81.57 57.26
C GLN A 21 2.62 -82.08 58.66
N ARG A 22 2.89 -81.18 59.62
CA ARG A 22 3.18 -81.54 61.02
C ARG A 22 1.99 -82.22 61.71
N GLU A 23 0.76 -81.76 61.46
CA GLU A 23 -0.46 -82.36 62.02
C GLU A 23 -0.74 -83.76 61.42
N LEU A 24 -0.53 -83.93 60.12
CA LEU A 24 -0.68 -85.22 59.44
C LEU A 24 0.38 -86.23 59.89
N ASP A 25 1.64 -85.81 60.07
CA ASP A 25 2.74 -86.66 60.53
C ASP A 25 2.54 -87.14 61.98
N ALA A 26 2.11 -86.24 62.88
CA ALA A 26 1.69 -86.60 64.23
C ALA A 26 0.52 -87.60 64.22
N THR A 27 -0.47 -87.39 63.35
CA THR A 27 -1.62 -88.30 63.20
C THR A 27 -1.19 -89.66 62.65
N ALA A 28 -0.29 -89.70 61.66
CA ALA A 28 0.26 -90.93 61.09
C ALA A 28 1.07 -91.74 62.13
N THR A 29 1.84 -91.05 62.96
CA THR A 29 2.60 -91.65 64.08
C THR A 29 1.67 -92.30 65.11
N VAL A 30 0.60 -91.60 65.51
CA VAL A 30 -0.44 -92.15 66.40
C VAL A 30 -1.15 -93.35 65.75
N LEU A 31 -1.42 -93.28 64.45
CA LEU A 31 -2.07 -94.35 63.71
C LEU A 31 -1.23 -95.63 63.65
N ALA A 32 0.07 -95.52 63.39
CA ALA A 32 1.01 -96.64 63.39
C ALA A 32 1.06 -97.34 64.76
N ASN A 33 1.20 -96.57 65.85
CA ASN A 33 1.16 -97.11 67.21
C ASN A 33 -0.16 -97.85 67.50
N ARG A 34 -1.29 -97.33 67.00
CA ARG A 34 -2.62 -97.96 67.16
C ARG A 34 -2.80 -99.21 66.31
N GLN A 35 -2.16 -99.30 65.15
CA GLN A 35 -2.11 -100.54 64.37
C GLN A 35 -1.35 -101.63 65.14
N ASP A 36 -0.18 -101.32 65.70
CA ASP A 36 0.61 -102.27 66.51
C ASP A 36 -0.14 -102.73 67.77
N GLU A 37 -0.79 -101.83 68.50
CA GLU A 37 -1.66 -102.15 69.65
C GLU A 37 -2.84 -103.05 69.24
N SER A 38 -3.45 -102.79 68.08
CA SER A 38 -4.55 -103.58 67.52
C SER A 38 -4.09 -104.99 67.13
N GLU A 39 -2.92 -105.13 66.50
CA GLU A 39 -2.36 -106.44 66.18
C GLU A 39 -1.98 -107.26 67.42
N GLN A 40 -1.40 -106.61 68.45
CA GLN A 40 -1.07 -107.27 69.71
C GLN A 40 -2.33 -107.71 70.47
N SER A 41 -3.34 -106.84 70.58
CA SER A 41 -4.60 -107.18 71.25
C SER A 41 -5.37 -108.29 70.52
N ARG A 42 -5.37 -108.28 69.17
CA ARG A 42 -5.93 -109.38 68.36
C ARG A 42 -5.22 -110.71 68.60
N LYS A 43 -3.88 -110.72 68.72
CA LYS A 43 -3.10 -111.93 69.08
C LYS A 43 -3.51 -112.46 70.47
N ARG A 44 -3.56 -111.60 71.49
CA ARG A 44 -4.01 -111.96 72.86
C ARG A 44 -5.44 -112.50 72.88
N LEU A 45 -6.36 -111.90 72.14
CA LEU A 45 -7.75 -112.37 72.06
C LEU A 45 -7.86 -113.76 71.41
N ILE A 46 -7.04 -114.03 70.39
CA ILE A 46 -6.96 -115.37 69.77
C ILE A 46 -6.44 -116.40 70.79
N GLU A 47 -5.42 -116.06 71.58
CA GLU A 47 -4.88 -116.93 72.63
C GLU A 47 -5.93 -117.22 73.73
N GLN A 48 -6.59 -116.19 74.26
CA GLN A 48 -7.68 -116.33 75.24
C GLN A 48 -8.84 -117.18 74.70
N SER A 49 -9.22 -117.01 73.42
CA SER A 49 -10.28 -117.82 72.81
C SER A 49 -9.90 -119.31 72.66
N ARG A 50 -8.61 -119.61 72.42
CA ARG A 50 -8.07 -120.98 72.39
C ARG A 50 -8.03 -121.61 73.78
N GLU A 51 -7.63 -120.84 74.79
CA GLU A 51 -7.62 -121.27 76.18
C GLU A 51 -9.05 -121.55 76.68
N PHE A 52 -10.00 -120.64 76.44
CA PHE A 52 -11.42 -120.85 76.72
C PHE A 52 -11.93 -122.13 76.05
N LYS A 53 -11.60 -122.37 74.77
CA LYS A 53 -11.99 -123.60 74.07
C LYS A 53 -11.42 -124.88 74.70
N LYS A 54 -10.21 -124.82 75.25
CA LYS A 54 -9.52 -125.95 75.92
C LYS A 54 -10.08 -126.23 77.31
N ASN A 55 -10.37 -125.20 78.10
CA ASN A 55 -10.65 -125.32 79.53
C ASN A 55 -12.16 -125.35 79.87
N THR A 56 -13.05 -125.14 78.90
CA THR A 56 -14.51 -125.02 79.14
C THR A 56 -15.29 -126.29 78.77
N PRO A 57 -16.26 -126.75 79.59
CA PRO A 57 -17.17 -127.85 79.27
C PRO A 57 -17.94 -127.67 77.96
N GLU A 58 -18.32 -128.79 77.32
CA GLU A 58 -18.89 -128.76 75.96
C GLU A 58 -20.23 -128.03 75.85
N ASP A 59 -21.13 -128.17 76.84
CA ASP A 59 -22.46 -127.55 76.76
C ASP A 59 -22.40 -126.03 76.91
N LEU A 60 -21.54 -125.53 77.81
CA LEU A 60 -21.25 -124.09 77.90
C LEU A 60 -20.57 -123.58 76.64
N ARG A 61 -19.67 -124.37 76.04
CA ARG A 61 -19.05 -124.06 74.74
C ARG A 61 -20.09 -123.93 73.62
N LYS A 62 -21.13 -124.77 73.60
CA LYS A 62 -22.25 -124.69 72.63
C LYS A 62 -23.08 -123.41 72.82
N GLN A 63 -23.37 -123.02 74.07
CA GLN A 63 -24.12 -121.78 74.36
C GLN A 63 -23.31 -120.51 74.01
N VAL A 64 -22.01 -120.51 74.26
CA VAL A 64 -21.13 -119.34 74.03
C VAL A 64 -20.64 -119.23 72.58
N ALA A 65 -20.67 -120.32 71.79
CA ALA A 65 -20.17 -120.32 70.40
C ALA A 65 -20.88 -119.32 69.45
N PRO A 66 -22.22 -119.14 69.47
CA PRO A 66 -22.89 -118.10 68.66
C PRO A 66 -22.44 -116.69 69.06
N LEU A 67 -22.30 -116.42 70.36
CA LEU A 67 -21.86 -115.13 70.88
C LEU A 67 -20.41 -114.83 70.46
N LEU A 68 -19.49 -115.80 70.60
CA LEU A 68 -18.11 -115.68 70.12
C LEU A 68 -18.05 -115.47 68.59
N LYS A 69 -18.88 -116.17 67.81
CA LYS A 69 -18.96 -115.92 66.36
C LYS A 69 -19.48 -114.51 66.04
N SER A 70 -20.45 -114.00 66.78
CA SER A 70 -20.97 -112.64 66.56
C SER A 70 -19.92 -111.59 66.89
N PHE A 71 -19.20 -111.73 68.01
CA PHE A 71 -18.08 -110.85 68.34
C PHE A 71 -16.95 -110.95 67.31
N GLN A 72 -16.60 -112.15 66.85
CA GLN A 72 -15.60 -112.35 65.79
C GLN A 72 -16.00 -111.62 64.50
N GLY A 73 -17.25 -111.76 64.06
CA GLY A 73 -17.78 -111.10 62.87
C GLY A 73 -17.74 -109.58 62.97
N GLU A 74 -18.18 -109.01 64.10
CA GLU A 74 -18.10 -107.57 64.35
C GLU A 74 -16.66 -107.06 64.42
N ILE A 75 -15.75 -107.79 65.08
CA ILE A 75 -14.32 -107.44 65.15
C ILE A 75 -13.68 -107.47 63.77
N ASP A 76 -13.96 -108.47 62.93
CA ASP A 76 -13.41 -108.53 61.57
C ASP A 76 -14.03 -107.44 60.66
N ALA A 77 -15.31 -107.10 60.82
CA ALA A 77 -15.96 -106.01 60.10
C ALA A 77 -15.39 -104.63 60.50
N LEU A 78 -15.26 -104.37 61.80
CA LEU A 78 -14.62 -103.16 62.34
C LEU A 78 -13.16 -103.08 61.91
N SER A 79 -12.40 -104.18 61.97
CA SER A 79 -11.00 -104.22 61.54
C SER A 79 -10.87 -103.94 60.04
N LYS A 80 -11.76 -104.49 59.20
CA LYS A 80 -11.78 -104.18 57.76
C LYS A 80 -12.06 -102.69 57.51
N ARG A 81 -13.10 -102.13 58.14
CA ARG A 81 -13.45 -100.70 58.01
C ARG A 81 -12.33 -99.79 58.50
N SER A 82 -11.66 -100.15 59.60
CA SER A 82 -10.51 -99.42 60.15
C SER A 82 -9.35 -99.44 59.16
N LYS A 83 -8.96 -100.62 58.63
CA LYS A 83 -7.89 -100.77 57.64
C LYS A 83 -8.15 -100.01 56.34
N GLU A 84 -9.40 -99.98 55.87
CA GLU A 84 -9.79 -99.20 54.68
C GLU A 84 -9.65 -97.68 54.92
N ALA A 85 -10.09 -97.19 56.09
CA ALA A 85 -9.94 -95.78 56.47
C ALA A 85 -8.46 -95.40 56.72
N GLU A 86 -7.70 -96.25 57.40
CA GLU A 86 -6.26 -96.12 57.64
C GLU A 86 -5.47 -96.07 56.31
N ALA A 87 -5.76 -96.99 55.39
CA ALA A 87 -5.10 -97.02 54.08
C ALA A 87 -5.44 -95.78 53.23
N ALA A 88 -6.69 -95.28 53.30
CA ALA A 88 -7.08 -94.04 52.64
C ALA A 88 -6.33 -92.83 53.24
N PHE A 89 -6.28 -92.72 54.56
CA PHE A 89 -5.51 -91.67 55.25
C PHE A 89 -4.03 -91.72 54.88
N LEU A 90 -3.38 -92.90 54.98
CA LEU A 90 -1.95 -93.06 54.69
C LEU A 90 -1.60 -92.78 53.22
N ASN A 91 -2.52 -93.03 52.28
CA ASN A 91 -2.36 -92.66 50.86
C ASN A 91 -2.38 -91.14 50.66
N VAL A 92 -3.25 -90.41 51.36
CA VAL A 92 -3.29 -88.94 51.31
C VAL A 92 -2.06 -88.34 52.03
N TYR A 93 -1.73 -88.83 53.23
CA TYR A 93 -0.56 -88.41 54.00
C TYR A 93 0.74 -88.53 53.18
N LYS A 94 1.01 -89.70 52.60
CA LYS A 94 2.20 -89.93 51.75
C LYS A 94 2.29 -88.99 50.54
N ARG A 95 1.16 -88.48 50.04
CA ARG A 95 1.14 -87.51 48.93
C ARG A 95 1.32 -86.07 49.37
N LEU A 96 1.09 -85.75 50.64
CA LEU A 96 1.15 -84.38 51.19
C LEU A 96 2.44 -84.10 51.96
N ILE A 97 3.04 -85.12 52.60
CA ILE A 97 4.24 -84.95 53.42
C ILE A 97 5.48 -84.56 52.59
N ASP A 98 5.61 -85.09 51.37
CA ASP A 98 6.74 -84.82 50.46
C ASP A 98 6.54 -83.58 49.56
N VAL A 99 5.43 -82.84 49.70
CA VAL A 99 5.15 -81.66 48.86
C VAL A 99 5.99 -80.48 49.32
N PRO A 100 6.85 -79.89 48.45
CA PRO A 100 7.58 -78.67 48.80
C PRO A 100 6.62 -77.51 49.05
N ASP A 101 6.88 -76.73 50.09
CA ASP A 101 6.13 -75.52 50.38
C ASP A 101 6.22 -74.52 49.21
N PRO A 102 5.09 -74.13 48.57
CA PRO A 102 5.10 -73.17 47.48
C PRO A 102 5.31 -71.72 47.95
N VAL A 103 5.17 -71.41 49.25
CA VAL A 103 5.24 -70.04 49.78
C VAL A 103 6.57 -69.33 49.46
N PRO A 104 7.77 -69.93 49.63
CA PRO A 104 9.03 -69.27 49.27
C PRO A 104 9.18 -69.01 47.76
N ALA A 105 8.71 -69.92 46.92
CA ALA A 105 8.74 -69.76 45.46
C ALA A 105 7.76 -68.66 44.99
N LEU A 106 6.59 -68.58 45.61
CA LEU A 106 5.59 -67.55 45.36
C LEU A 106 6.02 -66.17 45.86
N ASP A 107 6.72 -66.09 47.01
CA ASP A 107 7.31 -64.85 47.51
C ASP A 107 8.37 -64.30 46.54
N LEU A 108 9.31 -65.16 46.11
CA LEU A 108 10.31 -64.79 45.11
C LEU A 108 9.65 -64.37 43.79
N GLY A 109 8.62 -65.08 43.34
CA GLY A 109 7.83 -64.71 42.17
C GLY A 109 7.16 -63.34 42.31
N GLN A 110 6.58 -63.02 43.47
CA GLN A 110 5.98 -61.71 43.74
C GLN A 110 7.03 -60.61 43.79
N GLN A 111 8.19 -60.84 44.43
CA GLN A 111 9.30 -59.88 44.47
C GLN A 111 9.85 -59.61 43.06
N LEU A 112 9.98 -60.64 42.22
CA LEU A 112 10.42 -60.49 40.83
C LEU A 112 9.38 -59.74 39.99
N GLN A 113 8.08 -60.01 40.16
CA GLN A 113 7.01 -59.27 39.50
C GLN A 113 7.06 -57.77 39.82
N LEU A 114 7.25 -57.40 41.09
CA LEU A 114 7.41 -56.00 41.52
C LEU A 114 8.69 -55.36 40.95
N LYS A 115 9.80 -56.09 40.89
CA LYS A 115 11.05 -55.61 40.28
C LYS A 115 10.91 -55.39 38.77
N VAL A 116 10.24 -56.31 38.06
CA VAL A 116 9.96 -56.18 36.62
C VAL A 116 9.06 -54.99 36.33
N GLN A 117 8.00 -54.77 37.14
CA GLN A 117 7.15 -53.60 37.00
C GLN A 117 7.95 -52.29 37.18
N ARG A 118 8.76 -52.18 38.23
CA ARG A 118 9.62 -51.02 38.46
C ARG A 118 10.67 -50.82 37.36
N LEU A 119 11.22 -51.90 36.79
CA LEU A 119 12.14 -51.81 35.66
C LEU A 119 11.44 -51.27 34.41
N HIS A 120 10.21 -51.70 34.14
CA HIS A 120 9.40 -51.18 33.05
C HIS A 120 9.06 -49.70 33.23
N ASP A 121 8.68 -49.27 34.44
CA ASP A 121 8.45 -47.86 34.76
C ASP A 121 9.71 -47.02 34.45
N ILE A 122 10.88 -47.45 34.92
CA ILE A 122 12.18 -46.79 34.69
C ILE A 122 12.58 -46.81 33.20
N GLU A 123 12.27 -47.88 32.47
CA GLU A 123 12.53 -48.01 31.03
C GLU A 123 11.69 -46.99 30.24
N THR A 124 10.39 -46.85 30.56
CA THR A 124 9.53 -45.83 29.92
C THR A 124 9.92 -44.41 30.28
N GLU A 125 10.43 -44.17 31.50
CA GLU A 125 11.00 -42.87 31.90
C GLU A 125 12.28 -42.56 31.11
N ASN A 126 13.19 -43.53 30.99
CA ASN A 126 14.42 -43.39 30.20
C ASN A 126 14.14 -43.16 28.71
N GLN A 127 13.12 -43.80 28.16
CA GLN A 127 12.69 -43.54 26.78
C GLN A 127 12.24 -42.09 26.60
N LYS A 128 11.34 -41.58 27.45
CA LYS A 128 10.87 -40.18 27.39
C LYS A 128 12.00 -39.17 27.60
N LEU A 129 12.95 -39.46 28.50
CA LEU A 129 14.13 -38.63 28.70
C LEU A 129 15.04 -38.59 27.46
N ARG A 130 15.16 -39.71 26.72
CA ARG A 130 15.90 -39.73 25.45
C ARG A 130 15.17 -38.95 24.34
N GLU A 131 13.86 -39.11 24.24
CA GLU A 131 13.02 -38.38 23.28
C GLU A 131 13.13 -36.85 23.50
N THR A 132 12.94 -36.38 24.74
CA THR A 132 13.10 -34.95 25.09
C THR A 132 14.52 -34.41 24.89
N LEU A 133 15.56 -35.23 25.12
CA LEU A 133 16.94 -34.85 24.79
C LEU A 133 17.17 -34.77 23.28
N GLU A 134 16.54 -35.62 22.47
CA GLU A 134 16.62 -35.54 21.00
C GLU A 134 15.92 -34.28 20.48
N GLU A 135 14.75 -33.93 21.02
CA GLU A 135 14.02 -32.69 20.74
C GLU A 135 14.87 -31.46 21.07
N TYR A 136 15.42 -31.34 22.28
CA TYR A 136 16.30 -30.22 22.63
C TYR A 136 17.56 -30.13 21.76
N ASN A 137 18.13 -31.27 21.32
CA ASN A 137 19.28 -31.24 20.40
C ASN A 137 18.89 -30.76 18.99
N LYS A 138 17.66 -31.05 18.52
CA LYS A 138 17.12 -30.51 17.26
C LYS A 138 16.90 -29.00 17.35
N GLU A 139 16.21 -28.53 18.40
CA GLU A 139 16.02 -27.10 18.66
C GLU A 139 17.35 -26.34 18.73
N PHE A 140 18.35 -26.90 19.43
CA PHE A 140 19.67 -26.28 19.54
C PHE A 140 20.41 -26.21 18.20
N ALA A 141 20.25 -27.22 17.33
CA ALA A 141 20.81 -27.22 15.98
C ALA A 141 20.13 -26.16 15.08
N GLU A 142 18.80 -26.00 15.20
CA GLU A 142 18.05 -24.96 14.49
C GLU A 142 18.44 -23.55 14.92
N VAL A 143 18.50 -23.28 16.24
CA VAL A 143 18.95 -21.98 16.78
C VAL A 143 20.37 -21.64 16.29
N LYS A 144 21.27 -22.63 16.26
CA LYS A 144 22.64 -22.45 15.73
C LYS A 144 22.66 -22.14 14.23
N ASN A 145 21.77 -22.73 13.44
CA ASN A 145 21.61 -22.42 12.02
C ASN A 145 21.03 -21.01 11.80
N GLN A 146 20.03 -20.63 12.61
CA GLN A 146 19.48 -19.27 12.63
C GLN A 146 20.55 -18.23 13.01
N GLU A 147 21.44 -18.51 13.97
CA GLU A 147 22.54 -17.60 14.33
C GLU A 147 23.50 -17.36 13.16
N VAL A 148 23.88 -18.41 12.42
CA VAL A 148 24.69 -18.29 11.19
C VAL A 148 23.96 -17.45 10.13
N THR A 149 22.66 -17.68 9.94
CA THR A 149 21.83 -16.94 8.98
C THR A 149 21.71 -15.46 9.37
N ILE A 150 21.49 -15.16 10.65
CA ILE A 150 21.44 -13.79 11.19
C ILE A 150 22.79 -13.09 11.01
N LYS A 151 23.91 -13.79 11.22
CA LYS A 151 25.25 -13.24 11.00
C LYS A 151 25.49 -12.88 9.53
N ALA A 152 25.09 -13.74 8.60
CA ALA A 152 25.18 -13.49 7.17
C ALA A 152 24.28 -12.33 6.70
N LEU A 153 23.06 -12.21 7.24
CA LEU A 153 22.15 -11.10 6.95
C LEU A 153 22.66 -9.77 7.50
N LYS A 154 23.22 -9.76 8.72
CA LYS A 154 23.85 -8.56 9.31
C LYS A 154 25.05 -8.08 8.49
N GLU A 155 25.84 -8.99 7.92
CA GLU A 155 26.96 -8.60 7.06
C GLU A 155 26.48 -8.02 5.72
N LYS A 156 25.49 -8.65 5.07
CA LYS A 156 24.87 -8.09 3.86
C LYS A 156 24.28 -6.69 4.08
N ILE A 157 23.68 -6.43 5.24
CA ILE A 157 23.16 -5.09 5.57
C ILE A 157 24.32 -4.08 5.63
N ARG A 158 25.45 -4.41 6.27
CA ARG A 158 26.64 -3.54 6.28
C ARG A 158 27.21 -3.30 4.88
N GLU A 159 27.26 -4.33 4.04
CA GLU A 159 27.70 -4.22 2.64
C GLU A 159 26.81 -3.24 1.86
N TYR A 160 25.48 -3.33 2.02
CA TYR A 160 24.54 -2.39 1.40
C TYR A 160 24.65 -0.97 1.97
N GLU A 161 24.77 -0.81 3.28
CA GLU A 161 24.97 0.51 3.94
C GLU A 161 26.26 1.19 3.45
N GLN A 162 27.36 0.45 3.38
CA GLN A 162 28.63 0.97 2.87
C GLN A 162 28.56 1.29 1.38
N THR A 163 27.87 0.46 0.58
CA THR A 163 27.68 0.71 -0.86
C THR A 163 26.84 1.96 -1.10
N LEU A 164 25.74 2.14 -0.38
CA LEU A 164 24.88 3.33 -0.45
C LEU A 164 25.64 4.58 -0.01
N LYS A 165 26.45 4.49 1.05
CA LYS A 165 27.31 5.60 1.49
C LYS A 165 28.31 6.00 0.41
N ASN A 166 29.03 5.04 -0.17
CA ASN A 166 30.00 5.30 -1.24
C ASN A 166 29.32 5.94 -2.48
N GLN A 167 28.12 5.46 -2.85
CA GLN A 167 27.32 6.02 -3.95
C GLN A 167 26.89 7.46 -3.67
N ALA A 168 26.41 7.74 -2.46
CA ALA A 168 26.02 9.10 -2.05
C ALA A 168 27.22 10.06 -2.07
N GLU A 169 28.39 9.61 -1.59
CA GLU A 169 29.65 10.37 -1.61
C GLU A 169 30.12 10.67 -3.05
N THR A 170 30.01 9.68 -3.95
CA THR A 170 30.34 9.85 -5.38
C THR A 170 29.40 10.86 -6.06
N ILE A 171 28.09 10.73 -5.82
CA ILE A 171 27.08 11.64 -6.39
C ILE A 171 27.25 13.07 -5.84
N ALA A 172 27.61 13.21 -4.56
CA ALA A 172 27.92 14.51 -3.96
C ALA A 172 29.15 15.15 -4.62
N LEU A 173 30.24 14.40 -4.79
CA LEU A 173 31.47 14.85 -5.42
C LEU A 173 31.24 15.26 -6.89
N GLU A 174 30.47 14.48 -7.66
CA GLU A 174 30.10 14.84 -9.03
C GLU A 174 29.25 16.13 -9.09
N LYS A 175 28.37 16.36 -8.12
CA LYS A 175 27.54 17.56 -8.04
C LYS A 175 28.36 18.79 -7.64
N GLU A 176 29.28 18.64 -6.70
CA GLU A 176 30.25 19.68 -6.32
C GLU A 176 31.13 20.07 -7.51
N GLN A 177 31.70 19.09 -8.22
CA GLN A 177 32.54 19.36 -9.39
C GLN A 177 31.76 20.02 -10.54
N LYS A 178 30.49 19.64 -10.77
CA LYS A 178 29.62 20.32 -11.74
C LYS A 178 29.35 21.76 -11.35
N LEU A 179 28.99 22.03 -10.09
CA LEU A 179 28.81 23.39 -9.59
C LEU A 179 30.09 24.23 -9.71
N GLN A 180 31.25 23.65 -9.38
CA GLN A 180 32.55 24.32 -9.51
C GLN A 180 32.83 24.72 -10.97
N ASN A 181 32.55 23.83 -11.93
CA ASN A 181 32.67 24.13 -13.37
C ASN A 181 31.70 25.23 -13.82
N ASP A 182 30.43 25.18 -13.38
CA ASP A 182 29.42 26.19 -13.69
C ASP A 182 29.81 27.58 -13.15
N PHE A 183 30.39 27.63 -11.95
CA PHE A 183 30.92 28.87 -11.36
C PHE A 183 32.15 29.39 -12.12
N ALA A 184 33.10 28.52 -12.47
CA ALA A 184 34.27 28.89 -13.27
C ALA A 184 33.88 29.41 -14.68
N GLU A 185 32.86 28.83 -15.31
CA GLU A 185 32.36 29.30 -16.60
C GLU A 185 31.64 30.66 -16.48
N LYS A 186 30.85 30.87 -15.41
CA LYS A 186 30.22 32.17 -15.11
C LYS A 186 31.27 33.24 -14.83
N GLU A 187 32.31 32.92 -14.07
CA GLU A 187 33.43 33.83 -13.81
C GLU A 187 34.17 34.19 -15.10
N ARG A 188 34.46 33.20 -15.97
CA ARG A 188 35.06 33.45 -17.29
C ARG A 188 34.20 34.36 -18.17
N LYS A 189 32.89 34.13 -18.23
CA LYS A 189 31.93 34.97 -18.97
C LYS A 189 31.85 36.40 -18.40
N LEU A 190 31.91 36.54 -17.08
CA LEU A 190 31.92 37.84 -16.41
C LEU A 190 33.23 38.60 -16.71
N GLN A 191 34.38 37.93 -16.66
CA GLN A 191 35.67 38.52 -17.06
C GLN A 191 35.68 38.92 -18.55
N GLU A 192 35.13 38.08 -19.45
CA GLU A 192 35.05 38.36 -20.89
C GLU A 192 34.15 39.57 -21.20
N THR A 193 33.01 39.70 -20.52
CA THR A 193 32.14 40.88 -20.63
C THR A 193 32.74 42.13 -19.98
N GLN A 194 33.47 42.00 -18.87
CA GLN A 194 34.23 43.09 -18.25
C GLN A 194 35.37 43.58 -19.15
N MET A 195 36.11 42.68 -19.80
CA MET A 195 37.14 43.05 -20.79
C MET A 195 36.53 43.73 -22.03
N SER A 196 35.40 43.23 -22.54
CA SER A 196 34.71 43.85 -23.69
C SER A 196 34.16 45.25 -23.36
N THR A 197 33.61 45.44 -22.16
CA THR A 197 33.11 46.75 -21.72
C THR A 197 34.24 47.74 -21.44
N THR A 198 35.35 47.29 -20.86
CA THR A 198 36.57 48.10 -20.69
C THR A 198 37.12 48.55 -22.05
N SER A 199 37.29 47.62 -23.01
CA SER A 199 37.79 47.97 -24.35
C SER A 199 36.86 48.92 -25.12
N LYS A 200 35.53 48.78 -24.98
CA LYS A 200 34.56 49.75 -25.56
C LYS A 200 34.62 51.12 -24.87
N LEU A 201 34.91 51.15 -23.57
CA LEU A 201 35.10 52.40 -22.83
C LEU A 201 36.37 53.11 -23.31
N GLU A 202 37.50 52.40 -23.42
CA GLU A 202 38.75 52.92 -23.97
C GLU A 202 38.58 53.46 -25.40
N GLU A 203 37.85 52.75 -26.27
CA GLU A 203 37.57 53.22 -27.64
C GLU A 203 36.69 54.49 -27.64
N ALA A 204 35.70 54.56 -26.74
CA ALA A 204 34.84 55.73 -26.58
C ALA A 204 35.61 56.94 -26.03
N GLU A 205 36.47 56.74 -25.02
CA GLU A 205 37.35 57.77 -24.47
C GLU A 205 38.33 58.30 -25.53
N HIS A 206 38.96 57.42 -26.32
CA HIS A 206 39.83 57.81 -27.42
C HIS A 206 39.08 58.61 -28.50
N LYS A 207 37.83 58.23 -28.83
CA LYS A 207 36.98 59.02 -29.75
C LYS A 207 36.62 60.38 -29.17
N VAL A 208 36.26 60.47 -27.88
CA VAL A 208 36.00 61.75 -27.21
C VAL A 208 37.24 62.64 -27.21
N GLN A 209 38.42 62.10 -26.89
CA GLN A 209 39.69 62.83 -26.92
C GLN A 209 40.04 63.32 -28.35
N SER A 210 39.81 62.48 -29.36
CA SER A 210 39.99 62.84 -30.77
C SER A 210 39.04 63.97 -31.20
N LEU A 211 37.76 63.89 -30.82
CA LEU A 211 36.76 64.91 -31.09
C LEU A 211 37.03 66.22 -30.34
N GLN A 212 37.50 66.16 -29.08
CA GLN A 212 37.94 67.35 -28.33
C GLN A 212 39.13 68.02 -29.01
N THR A 213 40.10 67.25 -29.49
CA THR A 213 41.27 67.76 -30.21
C THR A 213 40.86 68.42 -31.54
N ALA A 214 39.93 67.80 -32.27
CA ALA A 214 39.37 68.37 -33.51
C ALA A 214 38.51 69.61 -33.26
N LEU A 215 37.74 69.64 -32.16
CA LEU A 215 36.96 70.80 -31.73
C LEU A 215 37.87 71.99 -31.40
N GLU A 216 38.93 71.77 -30.64
CA GLU A 216 39.87 72.85 -30.31
C GLU A 216 40.63 73.33 -31.57
N LYS A 217 41.02 72.43 -32.47
CA LYS A 217 41.62 72.81 -33.76
C LYS A 217 40.67 73.66 -34.61
N THR A 218 39.43 73.22 -34.80
CA THR A 218 38.42 74.00 -35.56
C THR A 218 38.09 75.32 -34.87
N ARG A 219 38.10 75.39 -33.54
CA ARG A 219 37.97 76.64 -32.77
C ARG A 219 39.13 77.60 -33.03
N THR A 220 40.38 77.12 -33.07
CA THR A 220 41.54 77.95 -33.44
C THR A 220 41.47 78.43 -34.88
N GLU A 221 41.14 77.56 -35.84
CA GLU A 221 40.98 77.93 -37.25
C GLU A 221 39.86 78.96 -37.46
N LEU A 222 38.76 78.85 -36.72
CA LEU A 222 37.63 79.78 -36.79
C LEU A 222 37.98 81.14 -36.14
N PHE A 223 38.80 81.15 -35.08
CA PHE A 223 39.35 82.37 -34.49
C PHE A 223 40.32 83.09 -35.46
N ASP A 224 41.23 82.35 -36.09
CA ASP A 224 42.14 82.90 -37.10
C ASP A 224 41.37 83.46 -38.32
N LEU A 225 40.34 82.74 -38.77
CA LEU A 225 39.49 83.20 -39.88
C LEU A 225 38.68 84.44 -39.50
N LYS A 226 38.17 84.53 -38.26
CA LYS A 226 37.46 85.71 -37.76
C LYS A 226 38.40 86.92 -37.67
N THR A 227 39.63 86.71 -37.21
CA THR A 227 40.66 87.75 -37.14
C THR A 227 40.98 88.29 -38.53
N LYS A 228 41.19 87.41 -39.53
CA LYS A 228 41.40 87.82 -40.93
C LYS A 228 40.21 88.53 -41.56
N TYR A 229 38.98 88.11 -41.23
CA TYR A 229 37.77 88.78 -41.70
C TYR A 229 37.65 90.19 -41.09
N ASP A 230 38.02 90.37 -39.82
CA ASP A 230 38.04 91.68 -39.18
C ASP A 230 39.16 92.57 -39.75
N GLU A 231 40.35 92.02 -40.00
CA GLU A 231 41.43 92.70 -40.74
C GLU A 231 40.98 93.12 -42.14
N GLU A 232 40.36 92.23 -42.93
CA GLU A 232 39.90 92.56 -44.29
C GLU A 232 38.75 93.57 -44.29
N THR A 233 37.81 93.49 -43.33
CA THR A 233 36.74 94.49 -43.22
C THR A 233 37.24 95.85 -42.76
N THR A 234 38.26 95.93 -41.89
CA THR A 234 38.93 97.21 -41.58
C THR A 234 39.69 97.77 -42.79
N ALA A 235 40.49 96.95 -43.49
CA ALA A 235 41.19 97.39 -44.69
C ALA A 235 40.23 97.85 -45.82
N LYS A 236 39.04 97.23 -45.94
CA LYS A 236 38.00 97.68 -46.87
C LYS A 236 37.33 98.99 -46.43
N ALA A 237 37.19 99.24 -45.13
CA ALA A 237 36.73 100.53 -44.63
C ALA A 237 37.74 101.64 -44.96
N ASP A 238 39.03 101.39 -44.74
CA ASP A 238 40.13 102.32 -45.05
C ASP A 238 40.22 102.60 -46.57
N GLU A 239 40.06 101.58 -47.43
CA GLU A 239 39.96 101.76 -48.89
C GLU A 239 38.78 102.65 -49.28
N ILE A 240 37.61 102.45 -48.66
CA ILE A 240 36.41 103.26 -48.92
C ILE A 240 36.63 104.72 -48.48
N GLU A 241 37.21 104.94 -47.29
CA GLU A 241 37.54 106.29 -46.80
C GLU A 241 38.53 106.99 -47.75
N MET A 242 39.57 106.29 -48.20
CA MET A 242 40.52 106.82 -49.18
C MET A 242 39.81 107.23 -50.48
N ILE A 243 38.95 106.37 -51.04
CA ILE A 243 38.17 106.66 -52.25
C ILE A 243 37.21 107.84 -52.03
N MET A 244 36.58 107.96 -50.85
CA MET A 244 35.71 109.09 -50.52
C MET A 244 36.49 110.41 -50.49
N THR A 245 37.68 110.46 -49.88
CA THR A 245 38.50 111.69 -49.87
C THR A 245 39.06 112.05 -51.26
N ASP A 246 39.31 111.07 -52.13
CA ASP A 246 39.68 111.31 -53.53
C ASP A 246 38.50 111.81 -54.37
N LEU A 247 37.28 111.30 -54.11
CA LEU A 247 36.03 111.78 -54.71
C LEU A 247 35.72 113.22 -54.28
N GLU A 248 35.92 113.58 -53.01
CA GLU A 248 35.80 114.97 -52.55
C GLU A 248 36.83 115.89 -53.24
N ARG A 249 38.10 115.46 -53.32
CA ARG A 249 39.15 116.20 -54.07
C ARG A 249 38.86 116.29 -55.57
N ALA A 250 38.16 115.32 -56.16
CA ALA A 250 37.71 115.38 -57.55
C ALA A 250 36.53 116.35 -57.71
N ASN A 251 35.55 116.32 -56.82
CA ASN A 251 34.41 117.23 -56.81
C ASN A 251 34.86 118.69 -56.59
N GLN A 252 35.79 118.95 -55.66
CA GLN A 252 36.36 120.29 -55.46
C GLN A 252 37.07 120.81 -56.73
N ARG A 253 37.81 119.96 -57.45
CA ARG A 253 38.43 120.31 -58.75
C ARG A 253 37.39 120.58 -59.83
N ALA A 254 36.33 119.77 -59.90
CA ALA A 254 35.22 119.97 -60.84
C ALA A 254 34.47 121.29 -60.54
N GLU A 255 34.23 121.59 -59.27
CA GLU A 255 33.56 122.81 -58.82
C GLU A 255 34.41 124.07 -59.12
N VAL A 256 35.73 124.02 -58.92
CA VAL A 256 36.65 125.10 -59.34
C VAL A 256 36.64 125.28 -60.86
N ALA A 257 36.77 124.21 -61.64
CA ALA A 257 36.70 124.27 -63.09
C ALA A 257 35.34 124.77 -63.62
N GLN A 258 34.26 124.47 -62.90
CA GLN A 258 32.92 124.98 -63.21
C GLN A 258 32.81 126.49 -62.92
N ARG A 259 33.36 126.98 -61.80
CA ARG A 259 33.48 128.43 -61.52
C ARG A 259 34.35 129.16 -62.55
N GLU A 260 35.43 128.55 -63.04
CA GLU A 260 36.24 129.10 -64.14
C GLU A 260 35.44 129.16 -65.45
N ALA A 261 34.67 128.11 -65.78
CA ALA A 261 33.79 128.10 -66.95
C ALA A 261 32.62 129.10 -66.82
N GLU A 262 32.12 129.36 -65.62
CA GLU A 262 31.10 130.37 -65.34
C GLU A 262 31.67 131.79 -65.43
N THR A 263 32.83 132.07 -64.84
CA THR A 263 33.50 133.39 -64.98
C THR A 263 33.91 133.68 -66.42
N LEU A 264 34.33 132.68 -67.21
CA LEU A 264 34.54 132.85 -68.66
C LEU A 264 33.23 133.13 -69.41
N ARG A 265 32.11 132.51 -69.01
CA ARG A 265 30.78 132.85 -69.54
C ARG A 265 30.33 134.25 -69.13
N GLU A 266 30.63 134.71 -67.92
CA GLU A 266 30.35 136.08 -67.47
C GLU A 266 31.25 137.11 -68.16
N GLN A 267 32.51 136.80 -68.48
CA GLN A 267 33.35 137.65 -69.30
C GLN A 267 32.82 137.75 -70.74
N LEU A 268 32.35 136.65 -71.32
CA LEU A 268 31.65 136.66 -72.61
C LEU A 268 30.31 137.41 -72.55
N SER A 269 29.51 137.23 -71.49
CA SER A 269 28.22 137.89 -71.35
C SER A 269 28.39 139.38 -71.08
N SER A 270 29.34 139.81 -70.26
CA SER A 270 29.65 141.22 -69.99
C SER A 270 30.31 141.92 -71.18
N ALA A 271 31.06 141.21 -72.03
CA ALA A 271 31.51 141.73 -73.33
C ALA A 271 30.31 141.97 -74.28
N ASN A 272 29.38 141.02 -74.39
CA ASN A 272 28.13 141.20 -75.14
C ASN A 272 27.25 142.32 -74.55
N HIS A 273 27.14 142.38 -73.23
CA HIS A 273 26.32 143.34 -72.50
C HIS A 273 26.92 144.74 -72.57
N SER A 274 28.25 144.91 -72.63
CA SER A 274 28.90 146.19 -72.92
C SER A 274 28.59 146.69 -74.34
N LEU A 275 28.47 145.75 -75.30
CA LEU A 275 28.05 146.03 -76.68
C LEU A 275 26.56 146.43 -76.77
N GLN A 276 25.71 145.96 -75.86
CA GLN A 276 24.26 146.22 -75.88
C GLN A 276 23.83 147.39 -74.96
N LEU A 277 24.47 147.57 -73.80
CA LEU A 277 24.14 148.60 -72.82
C LEU A 277 24.67 150.00 -73.17
N ALA A 278 25.58 150.10 -74.15
CA ALA A 278 25.90 151.37 -74.81
C ALA A 278 24.68 152.02 -75.50
N SER A 279 23.55 151.29 -75.58
CA SER A 279 22.34 151.71 -76.28
C SER A 279 21.04 151.51 -75.47
N GLN A 280 21.00 151.78 -74.15
CA GLN A 280 19.85 152.42 -73.44
C GLN A 280 19.92 152.42 -71.89
N ILE A 281 19.58 153.59 -71.29
CA ILE A 281 18.67 153.80 -70.12
C ILE A 281 19.08 153.11 -68.77
N GLN A 282 19.42 153.77 -67.65
CA GLN A 282 19.04 155.04 -66.98
C GLN A 282 17.65 155.04 -66.27
N LYS A 283 17.65 155.07 -64.91
CA LYS A 283 16.52 155.14 -63.92
C LYS A 283 15.94 153.75 -63.53
N ALA A 284 15.87 153.26 -62.28
CA ALA A 284 15.93 153.80 -60.89
C ALA A 284 14.71 154.64 -60.43
N PRO A 285 14.43 154.75 -59.10
CA PRO A 285 14.82 153.94 -57.93
C PRO A 285 13.65 152.97 -57.55
N ASP A 286 13.38 152.44 -56.33
CA ASP A 286 13.96 152.53 -54.97
C ASP A 286 13.64 151.21 -54.18
N VAL A 287 14.44 150.81 -53.17
CA VAL A 287 14.53 149.38 -52.75
C VAL A 287 14.76 149.05 -51.25
N GLU A 288 15.26 149.94 -50.39
CA GLU A 288 15.84 149.51 -49.09
C GLU A 288 14.85 148.89 -48.07
N GLN A 289 13.65 149.46 -47.86
CA GLN A 289 12.73 149.01 -46.80
C GLN A 289 11.92 147.74 -47.13
N ALA A 290 11.90 147.30 -48.39
CA ALA A 290 11.20 146.07 -48.78
C ALA A 290 12.02 144.81 -48.45
N ILE A 291 13.36 144.90 -48.47
CA ILE A 291 14.27 143.76 -48.30
C ILE A 291 14.23 143.21 -46.86
N GLU A 292 14.14 144.07 -45.86
CA GLU A 292 14.23 143.67 -44.45
C GLU A 292 12.96 142.93 -43.97
N VAL A 293 11.79 143.29 -44.49
CA VAL A 293 10.52 142.56 -44.24
C VAL A 293 10.52 141.20 -44.94
N LEU A 294 11.05 141.12 -46.17
CA LEU A 294 11.15 139.86 -46.91
C LEU A 294 12.14 138.87 -46.27
N THR A 295 13.30 139.34 -45.82
CA THR A 295 14.29 138.48 -45.14
C THR A 295 13.79 137.96 -43.80
N ARG A 296 13.12 138.79 -43.00
CA ARG A 296 12.51 138.32 -41.74
C ARG A 296 11.40 137.29 -41.98
N SER A 297 10.51 137.53 -42.96
CA SER A 297 9.47 136.56 -43.33
C SER A 297 10.07 135.25 -43.88
N SER A 298 11.18 135.32 -44.61
CA SER A 298 11.91 134.15 -45.11
C SER A 298 12.43 133.28 -43.95
N LEU A 299 13.10 133.90 -42.98
CA LEU A 299 13.67 133.19 -41.82
C LEU A 299 12.59 132.62 -40.90
N GLU A 300 11.47 133.32 -40.69
CA GLU A 300 10.35 132.79 -39.91
C GLU A 300 9.68 131.57 -40.60
N VAL A 301 9.60 131.55 -41.93
CA VAL A 301 9.10 130.38 -42.70
C VAL A 301 10.08 129.21 -42.67
N GLU A 302 11.39 129.46 -42.77
CA GLU A 302 12.42 128.42 -42.70
C GLU A 302 12.52 127.81 -41.30
N LEU A 303 12.48 128.64 -40.25
CA LEU A 303 12.44 128.17 -38.85
C LEU A 303 11.21 127.28 -38.62
N ALA A 304 10.01 127.72 -39.04
CA ALA A 304 8.80 126.92 -38.93
C ALA A 304 8.83 125.64 -39.77
N ALA A 305 9.62 125.59 -40.85
CA ALA A 305 9.87 124.36 -41.62
C ALA A 305 10.80 123.41 -40.86
N LYS A 306 11.88 123.93 -40.25
CA LYS A 306 12.82 123.15 -39.44
C LYS A 306 12.19 122.65 -38.13
N GLU A 307 11.32 123.42 -37.49
CA GLU A 307 10.53 122.95 -36.34
C GLU A 307 9.60 121.80 -36.71
N ARG A 308 8.96 121.84 -37.89
CA ARG A 308 8.17 120.71 -38.42
C ARG A 308 9.02 119.48 -38.73
N GLU A 309 10.21 119.67 -39.31
CA GLU A 309 11.15 118.58 -39.58
C GLU A 309 11.67 117.93 -38.28
N ILE A 310 12.01 118.73 -37.26
CA ILE A 310 12.40 118.26 -35.94
C ILE A 310 11.25 117.49 -35.26
N ALA A 311 10.02 118.01 -35.32
CA ALA A 311 8.85 117.32 -34.77
C ALA A 311 8.62 115.95 -35.44
N GLN A 312 8.75 115.87 -36.77
CA GLN A 312 8.65 114.63 -37.53
C GLN A 312 9.76 113.64 -37.15
N LEU A 313 11.01 114.09 -37.06
CA LEU A 313 12.15 113.25 -36.67
C LEU A 313 12.01 112.75 -35.22
N VAL A 314 11.48 113.55 -34.30
CA VAL A 314 11.18 113.12 -32.92
C VAL A 314 10.10 112.05 -32.90
N GLU A 315 9.02 112.20 -33.70
CA GLU A 315 7.97 111.19 -33.80
C GLU A 315 8.51 109.88 -34.39
N ASP A 316 9.30 109.95 -35.46
CA ASP A 316 9.89 108.76 -36.09
C ASP A 316 10.93 108.07 -35.19
N VAL A 317 11.73 108.82 -34.43
CA VAL A 317 12.61 108.23 -33.40
C VAL A 317 11.81 107.56 -32.29
N GLN A 318 10.73 108.16 -31.79
CA GLN A 318 9.85 107.51 -30.79
C GLN A 318 9.18 106.26 -31.37
N ARG A 319 8.72 106.30 -32.62
CA ARG A 319 8.11 105.17 -33.33
C ARG A 319 9.10 104.02 -33.55
N LEU A 320 10.36 104.32 -33.90
CA LEU A 320 11.44 103.35 -34.04
C LEU A 320 11.91 102.78 -32.70
N GLN A 321 11.96 103.61 -31.64
CA GLN A 321 12.26 103.11 -30.29
C GLN A 321 11.16 102.15 -29.80
N ALA A 322 9.89 102.50 -30.00
CA ALA A 322 8.75 101.65 -29.63
C ALA A 322 8.68 100.35 -30.45
N SER A 323 9.06 100.37 -31.74
CA SER A 323 9.13 99.16 -32.55
C SER A 323 10.31 98.27 -32.14
N LEU A 324 11.46 98.86 -31.78
CA LEU A 324 12.63 98.14 -31.26
C LEU A 324 12.39 97.52 -29.89
N THR A 325 11.74 98.21 -28.94
CA THR A 325 11.38 97.60 -27.65
C THR A 325 10.38 96.46 -27.84
N LYS A 326 9.33 96.66 -28.63
CA LYS A 326 8.36 95.60 -28.95
C LYS A 326 9.00 94.40 -29.66
N LEU A 327 9.94 94.63 -30.57
CA LEU A 327 10.69 93.55 -31.22
C LEU A 327 11.58 92.80 -30.21
N ARG A 328 12.25 93.52 -29.29
CA ARG A 328 13.06 92.91 -28.21
C ARG A 328 12.21 92.09 -27.24
N GLU A 329 11.04 92.60 -26.83
CA GLU A 329 10.09 91.88 -25.97
C GLU A 329 9.53 90.63 -26.66
N ASN A 330 9.17 90.73 -27.95
CA ASN A 330 8.75 89.59 -28.76
C ASN A 330 9.86 88.55 -28.91
N SER A 331 11.11 88.96 -29.18
CA SER A 331 12.23 88.02 -29.29
C SER A 331 12.57 87.39 -27.94
N ALA A 332 12.55 88.15 -26.83
CA ALA A 332 12.85 87.65 -25.49
C ALA A 332 11.79 86.64 -25.02
N SER A 333 10.51 86.92 -25.29
CA SER A 333 9.42 85.99 -24.97
C SER A 333 9.44 84.73 -25.84
N GLN A 334 9.77 84.83 -27.14
CA GLN A 334 9.99 83.66 -27.99
C GLN A 334 11.19 82.82 -27.56
N ILE A 335 12.32 83.44 -27.22
CA ILE A 335 13.51 82.76 -26.69
C ILE A 335 13.15 82.03 -25.39
N SER A 336 12.53 82.71 -24.43
CA SER A 336 12.10 82.11 -23.16
C SER A 336 11.13 80.94 -23.34
N GLN A 337 10.17 81.05 -24.28
CA GLN A 337 9.24 79.97 -24.59
C GLN A 337 9.95 78.77 -25.24
N LEU A 338 10.89 79.01 -26.16
CA LEU A 338 11.70 77.95 -26.78
C LEU A 338 12.60 77.26 -25.75
N GLU A 339 13.29 78.02 -24.89
CA GLU A 339 14.11 77.49 -23.78
C GLU A 339 13.28 76.64 -22.82
N GLN A 340 12.06 77.10 -22.46
CA GLN A 340 11.14 76.32 -21.63
C GLN A 340 10.75 75.00 -22.31
N GLN A 341 10.41 75.02 -23.61
CA GLN A 341 10.12 73.81 -24.37
C GLN A 341 11.34 72.87 -24.47
N LEU A 342 12.54 73.41 -24.69
CA LEU A 342 13.79 72.65 -24.77
C LEU A 342 14.10 71.97 -23.42
N SER A 343 13.92 72.67 -22.30
CA SER A 343 14.09 72.11 -20.97
C SER A 343 13.08 71.00 -20.67
N ALA A 344 11.81 71.19 -21.03
CA ALA A 344 10.77 70.18 -20.87
C ALA A 344 11.05 68.93 -21.73
N LYS A 345 11.43 69.13 -23.00
CA LYS A 345 11.81 68.04 -23.91
C LYS A 345 13.04 67.27 -23.39
N ASN A 346 14.06 67.96 -22.90
CA ASN A 346 15.22 67.34 -22.26
C ASN A 346 14.84 66.53 -21.00
N SER A 347 13.89 67.00 -20.19
CA SER A 347 13.40 66.19 -19.05
C SER A 347 12.65 64.93 -19.51
N THR A 348 11.85 65.01 -20.58
CA THR A 348 11.15 63.84 -21.12
C THR A 348 12.10 62.85 -21.79
N LEU A 349 13.15 63.33 -22.46
CA LEU A 349 14.21 62.49 -23.03
C LEU A 349 14.93 61.71 -21.93
N LYS A 350 15.39 62.37 -20.86
CA LYS A 350 16.02 61.69 -19.72
C LYS A 350 15.13 60.61 -19.09
N GLN A 351 13.83 60.87 -18.93
CA GLN A 351 12.88 59.87 -18.42
C GLN A 351 12.67 58.68 -19.39
N LEU A 352 12.74 58.91 -20.69
CA LEU A 352 12.65 57.86 -21.70
C LEU A 352 13.96 57.06 -21.81
N GLU A 353 15.12 57.72 -21.71
CA GLU A 353 16.44 57.08 -21.63
C GLU A 353 16.57 56.19 -20.39
N GLU A 354 16.11 56.67 -19.22
CA GLU A 354 16.09 55.89 -17.98
C GLU A 354 15.18 54.67 -18.08
N LYS A 355 13.97 54.83 -18.64
CA LYS A 355 13.05 53.70 -18.91
C LYS A 355 13.62 52.70 -19.91
N LEU A 356 14.23 53.18 -21.00
CA LEU A 356 14.85 52.33 -22.01
C LEU A 356 16.04 51.56 -21.44
N LYS A 357 16.85 52.19 -20.59
CA LYS A 357 17.94 51.54 -19.85
C LYS A 357 17.42 50.48 -18.87
N GLY A 358 16.30 50.74 -18.20
CA GLY A 358 15.59 49.78 -17.36
C GLY A 358 14.83 48.68 -18.13
N GLN A 359 14.87 48.69 -19.47
CA GLN A 359 14.29 47.68 -20.36
C GLN A 359 15.34 47.05 -21.30
N ALA A 360 16.64 47.25 -21.02
CA ALA A 360 17.72 46.80 -21.88
C ALA A 360 17.80 45.25 -22.01
N ASP A 361 17.33 44.54 -21.00
CA ASP A 361 17.22 43.09 -20.91
C ASP A 361 15.95 42.51 -21.58
N TYR A 362 15.00 43.34 -22.01
CA TYR A 362 13.69 42.88 -22.50
C TYR A 362 13.79 41.87 -23.66
N GLU A 363 14.69 42.08 -24.63
CA GLU A 363 14.90 41.12 -25.73
C GLU A 363 15.69 39.87 -25.31
N GLU A 364 16.45 39.91 -24.22
CA GLU A 364 17.10 38.73 -23.64
C GLU A 364 16.08 37.88 -22.87
N VAL A 365 15.31 38.49 -21.95
CA VAL A 365 14.19 37.86 -21.25
C VAL A 365 13.17 37.28 -22.23
N LYS A 366 12.85 37.99 -23.32
CA LYS A 366 11.96 37.50 -24.38
C LYS A 366 12.55 36.34 -25.20
N LYS A 367 13.88 36.31 -25.40
CA LYS A 367 14.56 35.14 -26.00
C LYS A 367 14.56 33.96 -25.04
N GLU A 368 14.91 34.14 -23.77
CA GLU A 368 14.86 33.09 -22.75
C GLU A 368 13.44 32.53 -22.61
N LEU A 369 12.43 33.40 -22.58
CA LEU A 369 11.01 33.02 -22.53
C LEU A 369 10.59 32.23 -23.78
N ASN A 370 11.04 32.63 -24.98
CA ASN A 370 10.79 31.87 -26.20
C ASN A 370 11.56 30.55 -26.25
N ILE A 371 12.79 30.49 -25.72
CA ILE A 371 13.59 29.27 -25.61
C ILE A 371 12.88 28.31 -24.67
N LEU A 372 12.50 28.74 -23.46
CA LEU A 372 11.69 27.98 -22.52
C LEU A 372 10.37 27.51 -23.16
N LYS A 373 9.63 28.42 -23.83
CA LYS A 373 8.39 28.07 -24.54
C LYS A 373 8.62 27.00 -25.62
N SER A 374 9.72 27.08 -26.36
CA SER A 374 10.08 26.10 -27.39
C SER A 374 10.64 24.79 -26.82
N MET A 375 11.33 24.82 -25.69
CA MET A 375 11.96 23.65 -25.07
C MET A 375 10.95 22.80 -24.29
N GLU A 376 9.97 23.46 -23.65
CA GLU A 376 8.99 22.80 -22.78
C GLU A 376 7.66 22.49 -23.49
N PHE A 377 7.33 23.25 -24.56
CA PHE A 377 6.11 23.07 -25.38
C PHE A 377 6.41 22.84 -26.88
N ALA A 378 7.59 22.33 -27.24
CA ALA A 378 7.82 21.82 -28.60
C ALA A 378 6.75 20.76 -28.94
N PRO A 379 5.94 20.95 -30.00
CA PRO A 379 5.04 19.91 -30.45
C PRO A 379 5.86 18.77 -31.05
N SER A 380 5.71 17.56 -30.51
CA SER A 380 6.19 16.34 -31.18
C SER A 380 5.61 16.30 -32.60
N GLU A 381 6.48 15.99 -33.56
CA GLU A 381 6.29 16.14 -35.01
C GLU A 381 4.83 15.91 -35.50
N GLY A 382 4.10 16.98 -35.81
CA GLY A 382 2.79 16.85 -36.46
C GLY A 382 1.81 18.03 -36.43
N ALA A 383 1.86 18.90 -35.40
CA ALA A 383 0.87 19.99 -35.24
C ALA A 383 1.40 21.35 -35.70
N GLY A 384 0.87 21.88 -36.80
CA GLY A 384 1.38 23.09 -37.45
C GLY A 384 0.83 24.41 -36.90
N THR A 385 1.73 25.38 -36.71
CA THR A 385 1.56 26.86 -36.78
C THR A 385 0.49 27.59 -35.93
N GLN A 386 -0.49 26.94 -35.31
CA GLN A 386 -1.51 27.64 -34.50
C GLN A 386 -1.10 27.87 -33.03
N ASP A 387 -0.33 26.97 -32.41
CA ASP A 387 -0.01 27.05 -30.98
C ASP A 387 1.01 28.16 -30.62
N ALA A 388 1.75 28.70 -31.59
CA ALA A 388 2.65 29.84 -31.35
C ALA A 388 1.92 31.05 -30.72
N ALA A 389 0.64 31.22 -31.07
CA ALA A 389 -0.22 32.31 -30.62
C ALA A 389 -0.85 32.11 -29.22
N LYS A 390 -0.76 30.92 -28.61
CA LYS A 390 -1.30 30.71 -27.26
C LYS A 390 -0.46 31.43 -26.20
N PRO A 391 -1.09 32.09 -25.20
CA PRO A 391 -0.40 32.60 -24.01
C PRO A 391 0.34 31.48 -23.27
N LEU A 392 1.44 31.83 -22.58
CA LEU A 392 2.25 30.85 -21.84
C LEU A 392 1.43 30.19 -20.73
N GLU A 393 0.51 30.93 -20.11
CA GLU A 393 -0.43 30.46 -19.10
C GLU A 393 -1.33 29.34 -19.63
N VAL A 394 -1.77 29.44 -20.89
CA VAL A 394 -2.60 28.39 -21.53
C VAL A 394 -1.79 27.14 -21.76
N LEU A 395 -0.55 27.27 -22.26
CA LEU A 395 0.34 26.12 -22.48
C LEU A 395 0.76 25.44 -21.18
N LEU A 396 1.05 26.22 -20.12
CA LEU A 396 1.31 25.71 -18.78
C LEU A 396 0.10 24.97 -18.20
N LEU A 397 -1.12 25.48 -18.39
CA LEU A 397 -2.35 24.81 -17.96
C LEU A 397 -2.62 23.52 -18.77
N GLU A 398 -2.45 23.54 -20.09
CA GLU A 398 -2.55 22.37 -20.96
C GLU A 398 -1.51 21.30 -20.57
N LYS A 399 -0.25 21.68 -20.34
CA LYS A 399 0.83 20.79 -19.93
C LYS A 399 0.65 20.27 -18.50
N ASN A 400 0.22 21.10 -17.54
CA ASN A 400 -0.05 20.65 -16.17
C ASN A 400 -1.21 19.64 -16.15
N ARG A 401 -2.28 19.90 -16.91
CA ARG A 401 -3.41 18.97 -17.08
C ARG A 401 -3.00 17.68 -17.79
N SER A 402 -2.12 17.77 -18.80
CA SER A 402 -1.52 16.61 -19.47
C SER A 402 -0.68 15.77 -18.50
N LEU A 403 0.25 16.40 -17.76
CA LEU A 403 1.08 15.74 -16.75
C LEU A 403 0.26 15.16 -15.59
N GLN A 404 -0.85 15.78 -15.19
CA GLN A 404 -1.78 15.21 -14.22
C GLN A 404 -2.48 13.96 -14.78
N SER A 405 -2.92 13.99 -16.05
CA SER A 405 -3.52 12.85 -16.73
C SER A 405 -2.52 11.71 -16.92
N GLU A 406 -1.27 12.02 -17.27
CA GLU A 406 -0.17 11.07 -17.41
C GLU A 406 0.20 10.46 -16.04
N ASN A 407 0.32 11.27 -14.97
CA ASN A 407 0.51 10.76 -13.62
C ASN A 407 -0.64 9.87 -13.14
N ALA A 408 -1.89 10.20 -13.50
CA ALA A 408 -3.04 9.35 -13.19
C ALA A 408 -2.95 8.01 -13.95
N ALA A 409 -2.64 8.04 -15.25
CA ALA A 409 -2.45 6.84 -16.07
C ALA A 409 -1.28 5.98 -15.58
N LEU A 410 -0.13 6.59 -15.25
CA LEU A 410 1.03 5.90 -14.68
C LEU A 410 0.74 5.31 -13.29
N ARG A 411 -0.05 5.99 -12.44
CA ARG A 411 -0.49 5.42 -11.16
C ARG A 411 -1.42 4.22 -11.34
N ILE A 412 -2.37 4.29 -12.29
CA ILE A 412 -3.25 3.17 -12.63
C ILE A 412 -2.42 2.01 -13.20
N SER A 413 -1.52 2.28 -14.14
CA SER A 413 -0.64 1.26 -14.74
C SER A 413 0.32 0.65 -13.71
N ASN A 414 0.89 1.44 -12.79
CA ASN A 414 1.75 0.92 -11.74
C ASN A 414 0.95 0.09 -10.72
N SER A 415 -0.32 0.44 -10.45
CA SER A 415 -1.22 -0.38 -9.64
C SER A 415 -1.59 -1.70 -10.33
N ASP A 416 -1.86 -1.68 -11.64
CA ASP A 416 -2.11 -2.89 -12.45
C ASP A 416 -0.87 -3.79 -12.52
N LEU A 417 0.30 -3.22 -12.83
CA LEU A 417 1.58 -3.94 -12.85
C LEU A 417 1.93 -4.50 -11.48
N SER A 418 1.73 -3.75 -10.39
CA SER A 418 1.94 -4.26 -9.02
C SER A 418 0.99 -5.41 -8.70
N GLY A 419 -0.29 -5.32 -9.10
CA GLY A 419 -1.27 -6.40 -8.96
C GLY A 419 -0.89 -7.64 -9.77
N ARG A 420 -0.46 -7.47 -11.02
CA ARG A 420 0.00 -8.56 -11.89
C ARG A 420 1.31 -9.18 -11.42
N CYS A 421 2.23 -8.41 -10.84
CA CYS A 421 3.43 -8.93 -10.18
C CYS A 421 3.06 -9.75 -8.94
N ALA A 422 2.10 -9.29 -8.13
CA ALA A 422 1.61 -10.07 -6.99
C ALA A 422 0.91 -11.37 -7.43
N GLU A 423 0.07 -11.33 -8.48
CA GLU A 423 -0.58 -12.53 -9.02
C GLU A 423 0.45 -13.51 -9.61
N LEU A 424 1.43 -13.03 -10.38
CA LEU A 424 2.52 -13.86 -10.90
C LEU A 424 3.37 -14.45 -9.77
N GLN A 425 3.64 -13.70 -8.70
CA GLN A 425 4.34 -14.22 -7.53
C GLN A 425 3.56 -15.37 -6.88
N VAL A 426 2.23 -15.25 -6.72
CA VAL A 426 1.36 -16.32 -6.20
C VAL A 426 1.42 -17.54 -7.13
N ARG A 427 1.21 -17.36 -8.44
CA ARG A 427 1.30 -18.46 -9.42
C ARG A 427 2.67 -19.13 -9.45
N ILE A 428 3.77 -18.39 -9.27
CA ILE A 428 5.12 -18.95 -9.14
C ILE A 428 5.24 -19.77 -7.85
N THR A 429 4.72 -19.29 -6.71
CA THR A 429 4.74 -20.09 -5.47
C THR A 429 3.90 -21.37 -5.57
N GLU A 430 2.74 -21.33 -6.23
CA GLU A 430 1.92 -22.52 -6.51
C GLU A 430 2.62 -23.49 -7.48
N ALA A 431 3.26 -22.97 -8.53
CA ALA A 431 4.04 -23.77 -9.48
C ALA A 431 5.28 -24.41 -8.83
N VAL A 432 5.94 -23.71 -7.90
CA VAL A 432 7.05 -24.28 -7.12
C VAL A 432 6.56 -25.36 -6.16
N ALA A 433 5.45 -25.12 -5.44
CA ALA A 433 4.86 -26.09 -4.52
C ALA A 433 4.41 -27.38 -5.23
N THR A 434 3.74 -27.25 -6.37
CA THR A 434 3.33 -28.40 -7.20
C THR A 434 4.53 -29.11 -7.84
N ALA A 435 5.59 -28.38 -8.23
CA ALA A 435 6.83 -29.01 -8.70
C ALA A 435 7.60 -29.74 -7.58
N THR A 436 7.54 -29.27 -6.34
CA THR A 436 8.10 -30.02 -5.19
C THR A 436 7.27 -31.27 -4.88
N GLU A 437 5.94 -31.18 -4.87
CA GLU A 437 5.05 -32.33 -4.68
C GLU A 437 5.24 -33.38 -5.77
N GLN A 438 5.33 -32.96 -7.04
CA GLN A 438 5.65 -33.85 -8.16
C GLN A 438 7.02 -34.48 -8.02
N ARG A 439 8.05 -33.75 -7.58
CA ARG A 439 9.40 -34.31 -7.36
C ARG A 439 9.41 -35.34 -6.24
N GLU A 440 8.70 -35.09 -5.14
CA GLU A 440 8.54 -36.09 -4.07
C GLU A 440 7.76 -37.32 -4.53
N LEU A 441 6.68 -37.14 -5.29
CA LEU A 441 5.90 -38.24 -5.82
C LEU A 441 6.72 -39.07 -6.82
N ILE A 442 7.50 -38.43 -7.69
CA ILE A 442 8.43 -39.10 -8.61
C ILE A 442 9.48 -39.86 -7.82
N ALA A 443 10.14 -39.25 -6.82
CA ALA A 443 11.14 -39.93 -6.00
C ALA A 443 10.57 -41.14 -5.25
N ARG A 444 9.33 -41.06 -4.76
CA ARG A 444 8.60 -42.20 -4.15
C ARG A 444 8.28 -43.28 -5.19
N LEU A 445 7.82 -42.91 -6.39
CA LEU A 445 7.54 -43.85 -7.48
C LEU A 445 8.83 -44.51 -8.01
N GLU A 446 9.95 -43.79 -8.08
CA GLU A 446 11.26 -44.31 -8.43
C GLU A 446 11.76 -45.30 -7.36
N GLN A 447 11.55 -44.98 -6.07
CA GLN A 447 11.82 -45.89 -4.96
C GLN A 447 10.96 -47.15 -5.04
N ASP A 448 9.64 -47.02 -5.22
CA ASP A 448 8.71 -48.14 -5.37
C ASP A 448 9.04 -49.01 -6.61
N LEU A 449 9.39 -48.38 -7.74
CA LEU A 449 9.86 -49.08 -8.94
C LEU A 449 11.19 -49.79 -8.69
N SER A 450 12.14 -49.19 -7.96
CA SER A 450 13.40 -49.85 -7.60
C SER A 450 13.18 -51.07 -6.71
N ILE A 451 12.20 -51.01 -5.81
CA ILE A 451 11.78 -52.15 -4.98
C ILE A 451 11.21 -53.25 -5.88
N ILE A 452 10.31 -52.92 -6.81
CA ILE A 452 9.75 -53.89 -7.77
C ILE A 452 10.84 -54.49 -8.68
N GLN A 453 11.82 -53.69 -9.12
CA GLN A 453 12.91 -54.14 -9.97
C GLN A 453 13.93 -55.01 -9.20
N SER A 454 14.11 -54.76 -7.90
CA SER A 454 14.90 -55.63 -7.00
C SER A 454 14.21 -56.98 -6.73
N ILE A 455 12.90 -57.08 -6.97
CA ILE A 455 12.14 -58.34 -6.99
C ILE A 455 12.29 -59.01 -8.38
N GLN A 456 13.44 -58.84 -9.04
CA GLN A 456 13.79 -59.60 -10.22
C GLN A 456 13.92 -61.08 -9.86
N ARG A 457 12.92 -61.83 -10.33
CA ARG A 457 12.76 -63.27 -10.15
C ARG A 457 13.87 -64.03 -10.91
N PRO A 458 14.34 -65.20 -10.43
CA PRO A 458 15.62 -65.77 -10.87
C PRO A 458 15.64 -66.28 -12.31
N ASP A 459 16.87 -66.49 -12.79
CA ASP A 459 17.21 -67.08 -14.09
C ASP A 459 16.33 -68.29 -14.44
N ALA A 460 15.67 -68.19 -15.59
CA ALA A 460 15.14 -69.33 -16.34
C ALA A 460 15.54 -69.14 -17.80
N GLU A 461 16.48 -69.96 -18.24
CA GLU A 461 16.98 -70.00 -19.61
C GLU A 461 15.85 -70.32 -20.60
N GLY A 462 15.69 -69.53 -21.67
CA GLY A 462 14.89 -69.99 -22.82
C GLY A 462 14.12 -68.93 -23.61
N ALA A 463 14.57 -68.73 -24.85
CA ALA A 463 13.78 -68.33 -26.02
C ALA A 463 13.22 -66.89 -26.13
N ALA A 464 13.91 -66.15 -27.00
CA ALA A 464 13.37 -65.38 -28.11
C ALA A 464 12.74 -63.99 -27.87
N GLU A 465 13.17 -63.06 -28.73
CA GLU A 465 12.65 -61.71 -28.88
C GLU A 465 11.20 -61.70 -29.38
N HIS A 466 10.31 -61.04 -28.65
CA HIS A 466 9.35 -60.15 -29.31
C HIS A 466 9.04 -58.91 -28.47
N ARG A 467 9.33 -57.75 -29.04
CA ARG A 467 8.96 -56.45 -28.47
C ARG A 467 7.51 -56.11 -28.86
N LEU A 468 6.86 -55.33 -27.99
CA LEU A 468 5.56 -54.66 -28.18
C LEU A 468 4.30 -55.54 -28.09
N GLU A 469 3.19 -54.85 -27.74
CA GLU A 469 1.83 -55.34 -27.59
C GLU A 469 1.55 -56.43 -26.53
N LYS A 470 1.76 -56.05 -25.26
CA LYS A 470 0.80 -56.39 -24.18
C LYS A 470 0.83 -55.32 -23.08
N ILE A 471 -0.04 -54.33 -23.24
CA ILE A 471 -0.41 -53.40 -22.15
C ILE A 471 -0.96 -54.26 -21.01
N PRO A 472 -0.37 -54.23 -19.79
CA PRO A 472 -0.87 -55.02 -18.67
C PRO A 472 -2.32 -54.65 -18.33
N GLU A 473 -3.17 -55.66 -18.13
CA GLU A 473 -4.61 -55.47 -17.88
C GLU A 473 -4.99 -54.61 -16.66
N PRO A 474 -4.17 -54.43 -15.60
CA PRO A 474 -4.48 -53.49 -14.51
C PRO A 474 -4.76 -52.04 -14.97
N ILE A 475 -4.26 -51.62 -16.14
CA ILE A 475 -4.52 -50.28 -16.69
C ILE A 475 -5.96 -50.18 -17.27
N LYS A 476 -6.54 -51.28 -17.75
CA LYS A 476 -7.95 -51.31 -18.16
C LYS A 476 -8.90 -51.23 -16.96
N GLU A 477 -8.60 -51.94 -15.87
CA GLU A 477 -9.44 -51.96 -14.67
C GLU A 477 -9.52 -50.59 -13.99
N ALA A 478 -8.39 -49.87 -13.88
CA ALA A 478 -8.35 -48.51 -13.32
C ALA A 478 -9.23 -47.50 -14.08
N THR A 479 -9.43 -47.71 -15.40
CA THR A 479 -10.26 -46.83 -16.24
C THR A 479 -11.75 -47.19 -16.15
N ALA A 480 -12.09 -48.46 -15.88
CA ALA A 480 -13.47 -48.94 -15.80
C ALA A 480 -14.21 -48.50 -14.53
N LEU A 481 -13.49 -48.24 -13.43
CA LEU A 481 -14.10 -47.92 -12.12
C LEU A 481 -14.85 -46.58 -12.05
N PHE A 482 -14.76 -45.71 -13.06
CA PHE A 482 -15.52 -44.45 -13.10
C PHE A 482 -16.88 -44.53 -13.81
N TYR A 483 -17.17 -45.59 -14.57
CA TYR A 483 -18.45 -45.72 -15.29
C TYR A 483 -18.91 -47.19 -15.46
N GLY A 484 -19.97 -47.59 -14.74
CA GLY A 484 -20.79 -48.74 -15.13
C GLY A 484 -21.01 -49.79 -14.03
N PRO A 485 -22.13 -50.55 -14.09
CA PRO A 485 -22.68 -51.20 -12.90
C PRO A 485 -22.23 -52.65 -12.66
N ALA A 486 -22.40 -53.07 -11.40
CA ALA A 486 -22.08 -54.36 -10.84
C ALA A 486 -22.48 -55.60 -11.68
N ALA A 487 -21.50 -56.47 -11.91
CA ALA A 487 -21.67 -57.87 -12.32
C ALA A 487 -20.86 -58.77 -11.36
N PRO A 488 -21.23 -60.06 -11.18
CA PRO A 488 -21.10 -60.69 -9.87
C PRO A 488 -19.77 -61.40 -9.59
N ALA A 489 -19.46 -61.52 -8.30
CA ALA A 489 -18.32 -62.25 -7.76
C ALA A 489 -18.32 -63.74 -8.14
N SER A 490 -17.22 -64.20 -8.74
CA SER A 490 -16.75 -65.60 -8.75
C SER A 490 -15.31 -65.67 -9.30
N GLY A 491 -14.37 -65.11 -8.55
CA GLY A 491 -12.94 -65.24 -8.81
C GLY A 491 -12.19 -65.28 -7.49
N ALA A 492 -11.74 -66.46 -7.08
CA ALA A 492 -10.91 -66.60 -5.89
C ALA A 492 -9.53 -66.01 -6.20
N LEU A 493 -9.31 -64.75 -5.80
CA LEU A 493 -8.00 -64.12 -5.84
C LEU A 493 -7.05 -64.97 -4.97
N PRO A 494 -5.87 -65.37 -5.47
CA PRO A 494 -4.93 -66.18 -4.69
C PRO A 494 -4.60 -65.47 -3.36
N GLU A 495 -4.52 -66.23 -2.26
CA GLU A 495 -4.45 -65.65 -0.89
C GLU A 495 -3.38 -64.56 -0.73
N GLY A 496 -2.22 -64.71 -1.39
CA GLY A 496 -1.15 -63.70 -1.39
C GLY A 496 -1.51 -62.35 -2.02
N GLN A 497 -2.50 -62.26 -2.91
CA GLN A 497 -3.05 -60.98 -3.38
C GLN A 497 -3.95 -60.33 -2.32
N VAL A 498 -4.69 -61.11 -1.52
CA VAL A 498 -5.55 -60.59 -0.46
C VAL A 498 -4.69 -60.04 0.68
N ASP A 499 -3.63 -60.74 1.09
CA ASP A 499 -2.65 -60.25 2.06
C ASP A 499 -1.94 -58.98 1.58
N SER A 500 -1.56 -58.94 0.29
CA SER A 500 -1.00 -57.73 -0.33
C SER A 500 -2.00 -56.56 -0.31
N LEU A 501 -3.26 -56.79 -0.66
CA LEU A 501 -4.30 -55.75 -0.65
C LEU A 501 -4.59 -55.24 0.78
N LEU A 502 -4.66 -56.13 1.77
CA LEU A 502 -4.82 -55.77 3.18
C LEU A 502 -3.61 -55.01 3.73
N SER A 503 -2.40 -55.38 3.32
CA SER A 503 -1.16 -54.64 3.61
C SER A 503 -1.18 -53.22 3.01
N ILE A 504 -1.58 -53.09 1.74
CA ILE A 504 -1.72 -51.79 1.07
C ILE A 504 -2.77 -50.93 1.78
N ILE A 505 -3.98 -51.44 2.02
CA ILE A 505 -5.10 -50.71 2.66
C ILE A 505 -4.74 -50.33 4.10
N SER A 506 -4.10 -51.22 4.87
CA SER A 506 -3.67 -50.89 6.23
C SER A 506 -2.57 -49.82 6.23
N SER A 507 -1.60 -49.88 5.31
CA SER A 507 -0.59 -48.82 5.16
C SER A 507 -1.20 -47.49 4.70
N GLN A 508 -2.22 -47.51 3.83
CA GLN A 508 -2.95 -46.30 3.43
C GLN A 508 -3.71 -45.71 4.61
N ARG A 509 -4.43 -46.54 5.39
CA ARG A 509 -5.12 -46.09 6.61
C ARG A 509 -4.16 -45.48 7.61
N GLU A 510 -2.97 -46.04 7.78
CA GLU A 510 -1.96 -45.49 8.67
C GLU A 510 -1.37 -44.17 8.16
N ARG A 511 -1.11 -44.05 6.85
CA ARG A 511 -0.74 -42.77 6.22
C ARG A 511 -1.82 -41.69 6.39
N PHE A 512 -3.09 -42.03 6.23
CA PHE A 512 -4.19 -41.09 6.48
C PHE A 512 -4.32 -40.68 7.96
N ARG A 513 -4.03 -41.58 8.91
CA ARG A 513 -3.95 -41.23 10.34
C ARG A 513 -2.81 -40.27 10.61
N ALA A 514 -1.61 -40.56 10.11
CA ALA A 514 -0.45 -39.71 10.26
C ALA A 514 -0.69 -38.31 9.67
N ARG A 515 -1.23 -38.23 8.44
CA ARG A 515 -1.57 -36.93 7.82
C ARG A 515 -2.69 -36.18 8.54
N ASN A 516 -3.67 -36.88 9.14
CA ASN A 516 -4.66 -36.22 10.00
C ASN A 516 -4.03 -35.68 11.29
N GLN A 517 -3.12 -36.42 11.93
CA GLN A 517 -2.41 -35.93 13.13
C GLN A 517 -1.52 -34.72 12.81
N GLU A 518 -0.85 -34.74 11.66
CA GLU A 518 -0.05 -33.63 11.14
C GLU A 518 -0.92 -32.40 10.83
N LEU A 519 -2.03 -32.57 10.11
CA LEU A 519 -3.01 -31.50 9.85
C LEU A 519 -3.65 -30.96 11.14
N GLU A 520 -3.89 -31.80 12.15
CA GLU A 520 -4.35 -31.37 13.46
C GLU A 520 -3.28 -30.59 14.24
N ALA A 521 -1.99 -30.89 14.04
CA ALA A 521 -0.88 -30.15 14.62
C ALA A 521 -0.66 -28.80 13.91
N GLU A 522 -0.63 -28.79 12.57
CA GLU A 522 -0.60 -27.58 11.74
C GLU A 522 -1.77 -26.64 12.09
N ASN A 523 -2.99 -27.16 12.22
CA ASN A 523 -4.17 -26.38 12.57
C ASN A 523 -4.10 -25.84 14.01
N ARG A 524 -3.59 -26.63 14.98
CA ARG A 524 -3.33 -26.14 16.36
C ARG A 524 -2.29 -25.02 16.38
N LEU A 525 -1.21 -25.15 15.61
CA LEU A 525 -0.15 -24.14 15.52
C LEU A 525 -0.67 -22.87 14.83
N ALA A 526 -1.41 -22.99 13.73
CA ALA A 526 -2.06 -21.88 13.06
C ALA A 526 -3.07 -21.15 13.97
N GLN A 527 -3.85 -21.88 14.77
CA GLN A 527 -4.74 -21.28 15.78
C GLN A 527 -3.96 -20.52 16.86
N HIS A 528 -2.84 -21.05 17.34
CA HIS A 528 -1.97 -20.36 18.31
C HIS A 528 -1.36 -19.07 17.71
N THR A 529 -0.84 -19.14 16.48
CA THR A 529 -0.30 -17.97 15.77
C THR A 529 -1.38 -16.90 15.52
N LEU A 530 -2.60 -17.29 15.15
CA LEU A 530 -3.73 -16.37 15.02
C LEU A 530 -4.09 -15.70 16.36
N GLN A 531 -4.07 -16.42 17.48
CA GLN A 531 -4.31 -15.85 18.80
C GLN A 531 -3.20 -14.86 19.20
N ALA A 532 -1.93 -15.20 18.95
CA ALA A 532 -0.79 -14.31 19.20
C ALA A 532 -0.90 -13.02 18.38
N LEU A 533 -1.06 -13.13 17.05
CA LEU A 533 -1.24 -11.97 16.15
C LEU A 533 -2.45 -11.11 16.51
N GLN A 534 -3.54 -11.72 16.98
CA GLN A 534 -4.71 -10.98 17.43
C GLN A 534 -4.46 -10.22 18.74
N SER A 535 -3.68 -10.79 19.67
CA SER A 535 -3.24 -10.09 20.87
C SER A 535 -2.29 -8.93 20.57
N GLU A 536 -1.39 -9.09 19.59
CA GLU A 536 -0.51 -8.01 19.12
C GLU A 536 -1.31 -6.90 18.44
N LEU A 537 -2.28 -7.24 17.57
CA LEU A 537 -3.18 -6.27 16.95
C LEU A 537 -4.00 -5.48 17.98
N ASP A 538 -4.49 -6.11 19.04
CA ASP A 538 -5.24 -5.42 20.08
C ASP A 538 -4.33 -4.58 20.99
N SER A 539 -3.07 -4.99 21.22
CA SER A 539 -2.08 -4.16 21.92
C SER A 539 -1.68 -2.93 21.10
N LEU A 540 -1.37 -3.10 19.81
CA LEU A 540 -1.04 -2.01 18.87
C LEU A 540 -2.23 -1.05 18.69
N ARG A 541 -3.47 -1.55 18.63
CA ARG A 541 -4.66 -0.67 18.69
C ARG A 541 -4.74 0.11 19.99
N ALA A 542 -4.53 -0.54 21.13
CA ALA A 542 -4.60 0.13 22.43
C ALA A 542 -3.53 1.22 22.57
N ASP A 543 -2.32 0.99 22.06
CA ASP A 543 -1.22 1.95 22.10
C ASP A 543 -1.36 3.05 21.04
N ASN A 544 -1.86 2.76 19.84
CA ASN A 544 -2.21 3.80 18.86
C ASN A 544 -3.32 4.73 19.38
N ILE A 545 -4.32 4.22 20.11
CA ILE A 545 -5.33 5.06 20.77
C ILE A 545 -4.70 5.93 21.87
N LYS A 546 -3.81 5.39 22.72
CA LYS A 546 -3.06 6.19 23.72
C LYS A 546 -2.13 7.22 23.07
N LEU A 547 -1.58 6.92 21.90
CA LEU A 547 -0.74 7.85 21.16
C LEU A 547 -1.58 8.99 20.58
N PHE A 548 -2.77 8.68 20.05
CA PHE A 548 -3.75 9.67 19.64
C PHE A 548 -4.23 10.55 20.80
N GLU A 549 -4.49 9.97 21.98
CA GLU A 549 -4.78 10.71 23.23
C GLU A 549 -3.68 11.73 23.56
N LYS A 550 -2.40 11.32 23.47
CA LYS A 550 -1.25 12.21 23.67
C LYS A 550 -1.15 13.29 22.59
N ILE A 551 -1.39 12.95 21.33
CA ILE A 551 -1.39 13.92 20.21
C ILE A 551 -2.49 14.97 20.40
N LYS A 552 -3.73 14.56 20.73
CA LYS A 552 -4.83 15.45 21.11
C LYS A 552 -4.47 16.36 22.29
N PHE A 553 -3.83 15.82 23.33
CA PHE A 553 -3.38 16.63 24.48
C PHE A 553 -2.32 17.66 24.07
N LEU A 554 -1.34 17.29 23.23
CA LEU A 554 -0.32 18.21 22.73
C LEU A 554 -0.89 19.26 21.75
N GLN A 555 -1.83 18.88 20.88
CA GLN A 555 -2.57 19.80 20.00
C GLN A 555 -3.48 20.77 20.78
N SER A 556 -3.86 20.45 22.03
CA SER A 556 -4.66 21.36 22.87
C SER A 556 -3.88 22.59 23.36
N TYR A 557 -2.55 22.59 23.23
CA TYR A 557 -1.74 23.79 23.47
C TYR A 557 -1.86 24.77 22.29
N PRO A 558 -2.26 26.04 22.54
CA PRO A 558 -2.47 27.00 21.48
C PRO A 558 -1.15 27.37 20.79
N GLY A 559 -1.03 27.06 19.50
CA GLY A 559 0.14 27.42 18.69
C GLY A 559 0.49 26.49 17.53
N ARG A 560 -0.09 25.28 17.47
CA ARG A 560 0.11 24.35 16.33
C ARG A 560 -1.21 24.04 15.62
N GLY A 561 -1.50 24.80 14.56
CA GLY A 561 -2.41 24.32 13.52
C GLY A 561 -1.71 23.22 12.71
N SER A 562 -2.25 22.00 12.75
CA SER A 562 -1.82 20.87 11.94
C SER A 562 -2.99 20.37 11.11
N GLY A 563 -2.74 20.01 9.85
CA GLY A 563 -3.78 19.49 8.95
C GLY A 563 -4.27 18.12 9.42
N SER A 564 -5.59 17.92 9.36
CA SER A 564 -6.24 16.63 9.63
C SER A 564 -5.81 15.61 8.58
N ASP A 565 -5.15 14.54 9.01
CA ASP A 565 -4.85 13.38 8.15
C ASP A 565 -5.93 12.29 8.28
N ASP A 566 -6.07 11.43 7.26
CA ASP A 566 -7.03 10.32 7.26
C ASP A 566 -6.74 9.31 8.38
N THR A 567 -5.46 9.16 8.74
CA THR A 567 -5.03 8.34 9.87
C THR A 567 -5.54 8.88 11.21
N GLU A 568 -5.55 10.21 11.41
CA GLU A 568 -6.09 10.84 12.61
C GLU A 568 -7.61 10.63 12.72
N LEU A 569 -8.37 10.77 11.62
CA LEU A 569 -9.82 10.55 11.62
C LEU A 569 -10.20 9.12 12.06
N ARG A 570 -9.45 8.12 11.59
CA ARG A 570 -9.70 6.70 11.91
C ARG A 570 -9.47 6.36 13.40
N TYR A 571 -8.49 7.00 14.04
CA TYR A 571 -8.26 6.85 15.48
C TYR A 571 -9.15 7.77 16.32
N SER A 572 -9.51 8.96 15.82
CA SER A 572 -10.46 9.86 16.47
C SER A 572 -11.81 9.19 16.70
N SER A 573 -12.35 8.48 15.70
CA SER A 573 -13.60 7.73 15.85
C SER A 573 -13.52 6.64 16.93
N GLN A 574 -12.40 5.92 17.04
CA GLN A 574 -12.20 4.91 18.08
C GLN A 574 -12.02 5.51 19.48
N TYR A 575 -11.41 6.69 19.57
CA TYR A 575 -11.26 7.46 20.79
C TYR A 575 -12.60 8.05 21.27
N GLU A 576 -13.38 8.64 20.36
CA GLU A 576 -14.73 9.16 20.66
C GLU A 576 -15.70 8.04 21.05
N GLU A 577 -15.62 6.86 20.42
CA GLU A 577 -16.42 5.69 20.84
C GLU A 577 -16.08 5.23 22.26
N ARG A 578 -14.82 5.37 22.71
CA ARG A 578 -14.41 5.11 24.10
C ARG A 578 -14.86 6.19 25.09
N LEU A 579 -14.93 7.45 24.66
CA LEU A 579 -15.39 8.55 25.50
C LEU A 579 -16.91 8.51 25.73
N ASP A 580 -17.69 8.04 24.76
CA ASP A 580 -19.14 7.89 24.92
C ASP A 580 -19.49 6.78 25.95
N PRO A 581 -20.02 7.13 27.14
CA PRO A 581 -20.38 6.14 28.15
C PRO A 581 -21.50 5.22 27.66
N PHE A 582 -22.39 5.73 26.79
CA PHE A 582 -23.55 5.01 26.28
C PHE A 582 -23.17 3.94 25.25
N SER A 583 -22.07 4.10 24.51
CA SER A 583 -21.56 3.07 23.58
C SER A 583 -21.28 1.77 24.34
N SER A 584 -20.52 1.84 25.45
CA SER A 584 -20.12 0.69 26.27
C SER A 584 -21.31 0.11 27.05
N PHE A 585 -22.21 0.97 27.53
CA PHE A 585 -23.44 0.56 28.19
C PHE A 585 -24.37 -0.17 27.23
N SER A 586 -24.57 0.32 26.00
CA SER A 586 -25.42 -0.32 24.99
C SER A 586 -24.86 -1.68 24.54
N LYS A 587 -23.54 -1.82 24.44
CA LYS A 587 -22.87 -3.11 24.16
C LYS A 587 -23.10 -4.10 25.31
N ARG A 588 -22.91 -3.69 26.56
CA ARG A 588 -23.20 -4.53 27.75
C ARG A 588 -24.67 -4.92 27.85
N GLU A 589 -25.60 -3.99 27.62
CA GLU A 589 -27.04 -4.25 27.70
C GLU A 589 -27.53 -5.16 26.55
N ARG A 590 -26.98 -5.00 25.33
CA ARG A 590 -27.20 -5.96 24.23
C ARG A 590 -26.68 -7.36 24.58
N GLN A 591 -25.49 -7.45 25.18
CA GLN A 591 -24.91 -8.74 25.60
C GLN A 591 -25.73 -9.37 26.73
N ARG A 592 -26.19 -8.59 27.71
CA ARG A 592 -27.10 -9.03 28.78
C ARG A 592 -28.40 -9.57 28.22
N LYS A 593 -29.04 -8.83 27.31
CA LYS A 593 -30.26 -9.30 26.61
C LYS A 593 -30.01 -10.59 25.83
N TYR A 594 -28.92 -10.66 25.06
CA TYR A 594 -28.55 -11.88 24.34
C TYR A 594 -28.31 -13.07 25.27
N LEU A 595 -27.66 -12.87 26.42
CA LEU A 595 -27.47 -13.93 27.42
C LEU A 595 -28.80 -14.39 28.04
N SER A 596 -29.73 -13.46 28.30
CA SER A 596 -31.07 -13.78 28.84
C SER A 596 -32.02 -14.49 27.87
N LEU A 597 -31.70 -14.55 26.58
CA LEU A 597 -32.53 -15.26 25.59
C LEU A 597 -32.51 -16.79 25.80
N SER A 598 -33.63 -17.44 25.48
CA SER A 598 -33.73 -18.89 25.47
C SER A 598 -32.78 -19.51 24.43
N PRO A 599 -32.32 -20.77 24.61
CA PRO A 599 -31.53 -21.47 23.59
C PRO A 599 -32.20 -21.48 22.20
N TRP A 600 -33.53 -21.59 22.16
CA TRP A 600 -34.30 -21.55 20.92
C TRP A 600 -34.26 -20.18 20.24
N ASP A 601 -34.42 -19.08 21.01
CA ASP A 601 -34.32 -17.72 20.47
C ASP A 601 -32.90 -17.43 19.93
N LYS A 602 -31.87 -17.96 20.60
CA LYS A 602 -30.47 -17.86 20.15
C LYS A 602 -30.25 -18.56 18.81
N ALA A 603 -30.85 -19.75 18.63
CA ALA A 603 -30.82 -20.49 17.37
C ALA A 603 -31.62 -19.79 16.25
N THR A 604 -32.80 -19.24 16.56
CA THR A 604 -33.59 -18.47 15.60
C THR A 604 -32.87 -17.18 15.18
N LEU A 605 -32.18 -16.50 16.11
CA LEU A 605 -31.37 -15.31 15.81
C LEU A 605 -30.13 -15.63 14.97
N SER A 606 -29.45 -16.77 15.19
CA SER A 606 -28.30 -17.14 14.37
C SER A 606 -28.74 -17.51 12.95
N MET A 607 -29.80 -18.31 12.81
CA MET A 607 -30.42 -18.65 11.53
C MET A 607 -30.89 -17.39 10.79
N GLY A 608 -31.62 -16.50 11.47
CA GLY A 608 -32.12 -15.24 10.91
C GLY A 608 -30.99 -14.30 10.45
N ARG A 609 -29.92 -14.16 11.24
CA ARG A 609 -28.74 -13.39 10.82
C ARG A 609 -28.03 -14.00 9.61
N LEU A 610 -27.96 -15.33 9.52
CA LEU A 610 -27.32 -16.01 8.38
C LEU A 610 -28.10 -15.79 7.07
N VAL A 611 -29.44 -15.86 7.12
CA VAL A 611 -30.31 -15.56 5.97
C VAL A 611 -30.29 -14.07 5.62
N LEU A 612 -30.29 -13.16 6.61
CA LEU A 612 -30.34 -11.72 6.39
C LEU A 612 -28.99 -11.11 5.96
N SER A 613 -27.86 -11.66 6.40
CA SER A 613 -26.53 -11.09 6.09
C SER A 613 -26.20 -11.18 4.60
N ASN A 614 -26.44 -12.33 3.98
CA ASN A 614 -26.12 -12.57 2.58
C ASN A 614 -27.21 -12.03 1.65
N LYS A 615 -26.83 -11.20 0.66
CA LYS A 615 -27.74 -10.67 -0.36
C LYS A 615 -28.42 -11.79 -1.16
N MET A 616 -27.71 -12.86 -1.49
CA MET A 616 -28.29 -14.01 -2.20
C MET A 616 -29.27 -14.79 -1.33
N ALA A 617 -28.96 -15.01 -0.04
CA ALA A 617 -29.87 -15.71 0.87
C ALA A 617 -31.16 -14.93 1.11
N ARG A 618 -31.11 -13.59 1.16
CA ARG A 618 -32.31 -12.72 1.16
C ARG A 618 -33.15 -12.90 -0.11
N THR A 619 -32.52 -12.89 -1.29
CA THR A 619 -33.24 -13.09 -2.56
C THR A 619 -33.88 -14.47 -2.66
N ILE A 620 -33.13 -15.53 -2.30
CA ILE A 620 -33.63 -16.91 -2.28
C ILE A 620 -34.77 -17.04 -1.26
N GLY A 621 -34.61 -16.48 -0.06
CA GLY A 621 -35.65 -16.46 0.97
C GLY A 621 -36.92 -15.75 0.50
N PHE A 622 -36.81 -14.60 -0.17
CA PHE A 622 -37.95 -13.91 -0.77
C PHE A 622 -38.68 -14.80 -1.79
N PHE A 623 -37.97 -15.36 -2.78
CA PHE A 623 -38.60 -16.25 -3.77
C PHE A 623 -39.13 -17.56 -3.16
N TYR A 624 -38.49 -18.10 -2.13
CA TYR A 624 -38.97 -19.27 -1.38
C TYR A 624 -40.27 -18.97 -0.63
N THR A 625 -40.35 -17.81 0.05
CA THR A 625 -41.60 -17.38 0.70
C THR A 625 -42.70 -17.13 -0.33
N LEU A 626 -42.40 -16.48 -1.45
CA LEU A 626 -43.36 -16.26 -2.54
C LEU A 626 -43.84 -17.59 -3.14
N PHE A 627 -42.93 -18.54 -3.38
CA PHE A 627 -43.25 -19.88 -3.86
C PHE A 627 -44.13 -20.65 -2.87
N LEU A 628 -43.82 -20.60 -1.57
CA LEU A 628 -44.68 -21.20 -0.53
C LEU A 628 -46.09 -20.58 -0.52
N HIS A 629 -46.21 -19.26 -0.67
CA HIS A 629 -47.52 -18.62 -0.77
C HIS A 629 -48.27 -19.08 -2.03
N CYS A 630 -47.62 -19.12 -3.19
CA CYS A 630 -48.20 -19.66 -4.43
C CYS A 630 -48.64 -21.13 -4.28
N LEU A 631 -47.84 -21.96 -3.60
CA LEU A 631 -48.16 -23.37 -3.32
C LEU A 631 -49.38 -23.48 -2.40
N VAL A 632 -49.45 -22.68 -1.33
CA VAL A 632 -50.62 -22.61 -0.43
C VAL A 632 -51.86 -22.15 -1.21
N PHE A 633 -51.77 -21.14 -2.07
CA PHE A 633 -52.89 -20.73 -2.93
C PHE A 633 -53.31 -21.83 -3.92
N LEU A 634 -52.38 -22.59 -4.49
CA LEU A 634 -52.69 -23.72 -5.37
C LEU A 634 -53.38 -24.88 -4.62
N VAL A 635 -52.95 -25.17 -3.39
CA VAL A 635 -53.59 -26.18 -2.52
C VAL A 635 -55.00 -25.73 -2.14
N LEU A 636 -55.18 -24.47 -1.73
CA LEU A 636 -56.50 -23.89 -1.43
C LEU A 636 -57.41 -23.87 -2.67
N TYR A 637 -56.88 -23.52 -3.84
CA TYR A 637 -57.61 -23.59 -5.11
C TYR A 637 -58.04 -25.02 -5.45
N LYS A 638 -57.16 -26.01 -5.25
CA LYS A 638 -57.50 -27.43 -5.46
C LYS A 638 -58.56 -27.93 -4.49
N LEU A 639 -58.48 -27.55 -3.21
CA LEU A 639 -59.52 -27.88 -2.22
C LEU A 639 -60.86 -27.25 -2.59
N ALA A 640 -60.88 -25.96 -2.92
CA ALA A 640 -62.09 -25.25 -3.35
C ALA A 640 -62.70 -25.83 -4.64
N TRP A 641 -61.87 -26.24 -5.60
CA TRP A 641 -62.31 -26.91 -6.83
C TRP A 641 -62.88 -28.30 -6.55
N SER A 642 -62.28 -29.07 -5.64
CA SER A 642 -62.82 -30.37 -5.22
C SER A 642 -64.16 -30.21 -4.50
N GLU A 643 -64.28 -29.24 -3.59
CA GLU A 643 -65.53 -28.94 -2.89
C GLU A 643 -66.62 -28.41 -3.84
N SER A 644 -66.27 -27.64 -4.86
CA SER A 644 -67.23 -27.20 -5.88
C SER A 644 -67.69 -28.36 -6.76
N MET A 645 -66.78 -29.25 -7.20
CA MET A 645 -67.13 -30.46 -7.95
C MET A 645 -68.04 -31.40 -7.15
N GLU A 646 -67.82 -31.51 -5.84
CA GLU A 646 -68.69 -32.29 -4.94
C GLU A 646 -70.07 -31.64 -4.79
N ARG A 647 -70.16 -30.32 -4.62
CA ARG A 647 -71.44 -29.57 -4.64
C ARG A 647 -72.17 -29.69 -5.98
N ASP A 648 -71.46 -29.63 -7.11
CA ASP A 648 -72.02 -29.77 -8.45
C ASP A 648 -72.54 -31.21 -8.67
N CYS A 649 -71.82 -32.21 -8.19
CA CYS A 649 -72.27 -33.60 -8.20
C CYS A 649 -73.52 -33.79 -7.32
N ALA A 650 -73.50 -33.26 -6.09
CA ALA A 650 -74.63 -33.33 -5.16
C ALA A 650 -75.88 -32.63 -5.71
N THR A 651 -75.74 -31.44 -6.30
CA THR A 651 -76.86 -30.71 -6.93
C THR A 651 -77.34 -31.38 -8.22
N PHE A 652 -76.45 -31.98 -9.02
CA PHE A 652 -76.85 -32.79 -10.17
C PHE A 652 -77.62 -34.05 -9.74
N CYS A 653 -77.15 -34.74 -8.70
CA CYS A 653 -77.85 -35.88 -8.10
C CYS A 653 -79.21 -35.50 -7.52
N ALA A 654 -79.29 -34.40 -6.75
CA ALA A 654 -80.54 -33.88 -6.19
C ALA A 654 -81.52 -33.47 -7.29
N LYS A 655 -81.05 -32.79 -8.35
CA LYS A 655 -81.86 -32.46 -9.52
C LYS A 655 -82.39 -33.73 -10.21
N LYS A 656 -81.52 -34.71 -10.46
CA LYS A 656 -81.92 -35.97 -11.10
C LYS A 656 -82.90 -36.79 -10.24
N PHE A 657 -82.79 -36.69 -8.91
CA PHE A 657 -83.74 -37.29 -7.98
C PHE A 657 -85.08 -36.54 -7.98
N ALA A 658 -85.09 -35.20 -8.00
CA ALA A 658 -86.30 -34.40 -8.15
C ALA A 658 -87.00 -34.65 -9.50
N ASP A 659 -86.25 -34.69 -10.61
CA ASP A 659 -86.74 -35.05 -11.94
C ASP A 659 -87.36 -36.47 -11.96
N HIS A 660 -86.79 -37.41 -11.19
CA HIS A 660 -87.36 -38.75 -11.00
C HIS A 660 -88.64 -38.72 -10.15
N LEU A 661 -88.64 -38.01 -9.02
CA LEU A 661 -89.78 -37.92 -8.12
C LEU A 661 -90.99 -37.31 -8.84
N HIS A 662 -90.79 -36.22 -9.57
CA HIS A 662 -91.80 -35.56 -10.39
C HIS A 662 -92.33 -36.48 -11.52
N LYS A 663 -91.47 -37.30 -12.11
CA LYS A 663 -91.85 -38.18 -13.23
C LYS A 663 -92.53 -39.48 -12.82
N PHE A 664 -92.31 -39.96 -11.59
CA PHE A 664 -92.78 -41.28 -11.14
C PHE A 664 -93.69 -41.27 -9.90
N HIS A 665 -93.76 -40.18 -9.12
CA HIS A 665 -94.52 -40.13 -7.86
C HIS A 665 -95.54 -38.98 -7.74
N GLU A 666 -95.66 -38.09 -8.74
CA GLU A 666 -96.54 -36.91 -8.66
C GLU A 666 -98.05 -37.23 -8.63
N ASN A 667 -98.48 -38.38 -9.16
CA ASN A 667 -99.91 -38.73 -9.27
C ASN A 667 -100.46 -39.62 -8.14
N ASP A 668 -99.64 -40.00 -7.15
CA ASP A 668 -100.12 -40.77 -6.00
C ASP A 668 -100.77 -39.82 -4.97
N ASN A 669 -102.06 -39.52 -5.17
CA ASN A 669 -102.89 -38.67 -4.30
C ASN A 669 -103.22 -39.34 -2.93
N GLY A 670 -102.20 -39.93 -2.29
CA GLY A 670 -102.24 -40.55 -0.97
C GLY A 670 -101.31 -39.84 0.01
N ALA A 671 -101.67 -39.85 1.30
CA ALA A 671 -101.09 -38.99 2.35
C ALA A 671 -99.67 -39.40 2.84
N ALA A 672 -98.74 -39.71 1.93
CA ALA A 672 -97.33 -40.03 2.24
C ALA A 672 -96.31 -39.18 1.46
N ALA A 673 -96.72 -38.41 0.45
CA ALA A 673 -95.81 -37.59 -0.36
C ALA A 673 -95.39 -36.26 0.32
N GLY A 674 -96.11 -35.80 1.35
CA GLY A 674 -95.90 -34.50 1.98
C GLY A 674 -94.58 -34.37 2.78
N ASP A 675 -94.15 -35.45 3.44
CA ASP A 675 -92.94 -35.46 4.28
C ASP A 675 -91.65 -35.75 3.51
N LEU A 676 -91.72 -36.01 2.19
CA LEU A 676 -90.57 -36.33 1.35
C LEU A 676 -89.78 -35.11 0.84
N TRP A 677 -90.19 -33.89 1.18
CA TRP A 677 -89.64 -32.62 0.70
C TRP A 677 -88.91 -31.77 1.77
N GLN A 678 -88.73 -32.30 3.00
CA GLN A 678 -87.82 -31.74 4.02
C GLN A 678 -86.56 -32.59 4.15
#